data_AF-A0A9P1BHW6-F1
#
_entry.id   AF-A0A9P1BHW6-F1
#
_cell.length_a   1.000
_cell.length_b   1.000
_cell.length_c   1.000
_cell.angle_alpha   90.00
_cell.angle_beta   90.00
_cell.angle_gamma   90.00
#
_symmetry.space_group_name_H-M   'P 1'
#
loop_
_entity.id
_entity.type
_entity.pdbx_description
1 polymer ?
#
loop_
_entity_poly.entity_id
_entity_poly.type
_entity_poly.pdbx_seq_one_letter_code
_entity_poly.pdbx_strand_id
1 'polypeptide(L)'
;MNQSWTTPQGMSRRHFVKHLAASSAMVGSAMNFAGTLRANADDLKRRNKSAILLWMGGGPSTIDLWDLKPGTATGGPFKPIATSGDVQISEHLPKVAQQMHHMAIIRSMSTREADHDRGRYYMHTGYVPNPNIVHPSYGAVVSHELIEQTPDLEIPPFVSIGGGSEGPGFLGMAYSPFVVDSNGRVRNLEMDVDRQRLNQRMYMLASLENRFIAEGRGPAAVDHSKILDKTVDLMTSQQMEAFKVDGEPEAMRERYGDNPFGRGCLMARRLTETGVPFVEVDFGGWDNHQDVFNILGNNKLPQLDMAMSALISDLEERGRLQDTVIIWMGEFGRTPRINANVGRDHWARAWSVVVGGGGINGGIAVGETDENGLRVTTEPYTSQDVMASVLKALGIPLTTTFTSLNGRPMKIANSGRVINELTLSNPDTFSAGTLRPLLRLALPVLAEQLLTILVVYSDAVLTGHYFGDPELAAINLLNYVMWFLTSLWLLVSIGSTALVARFVGAGDWELAQKVTDQSYIVGIVLAVISTITGMFFCDDAIRLLQLEDTAAQRATVYLWIFLPVLPASMLEVVGIACLRGAGDTVSGLIVMVAVNVVNVAVSWPLALGLFGMPDMGWKGLAIGTASGHLVGGLMVLGMLIRGRSGLRLHWRSLVPDVPLIRRVCRIGFPGGLDVLTIISLQLWFVAIVNQLGDLAAAAHGIAIRVESLAYLPGLAFEVAATTLVGQYLGAGDHRRASRSVLMALLVGGGIIIAAGVLFFTLSIPLVDIFVSADRTDVVETAAPLLRIVALGMPALAIHMMLVGALRGAGDTRWPLLFTIIGYLGVRIPLAYLFAQSWGWGVDGAWYAMLADLYVRATLVSYRFLHGGWKRIVV
;
A
#
# COMPACT_ATOMS: atom_id res chain seq x y z
N MET A 1 -29.99 -31.51 -51.27
CA MET A 1 -30.23 -30.06 -51.42
C MET A 1 -29.11 -29.34 -50.70
N ASN A 2 -28.13 -28.83 -51.45
CA ASN A 2 -26.99 -28.07 -50.92
C ASN A 2 -27.46 -26.65 -50.59
N GLN A 3 -27.70 -26.34 -49.32
CA GLN A 3 -27.77 -24.94 -48.87
C GLN A 3 -26.34 -24.43 -48.73
N SER A 4 -25.91 -23.63 -49.70
CA SER A 4 -24.69 -22.84 -49.64
C SER A 4 -24.81 -21.85 -48.47
N TRP A 5 -23.93 -21.98 -47.50
CA TRP A 5 -23.78 -21.07 -46.36
C TRP A 5 -23.41 -19.66 -46.86
N THR A 6 -24.40 -18.80 -47.02
CA THR A 6 -24.16 -17.37 -47.27
C THR A 6 -23.94 -16.69 -45.93
N THR A 7 -22.69 -16.32 -45.64
CA THR A 7 -22.39 -15.34 -44.57
C THR A 7 -23.19 -14.06 -44.83
N PRO A 8 -23.87 -13.49 -43.81
CA PRO A 8 -24.56 -12.21 -43.94
C PRO A 8 -23.61 -11.13 -44.50
N GLN A 9 -24.11 -10.26 -45.39
CA GLN A 9 -23.30 -9.16 -45.94
C GLN A 9 -22.72 -8.31 -44.79
N GLY A 10 -21.39 -8.19 -44.74
CA GLY A 10 -20.65 -7.42 -43.72
C GLY A 10 -19.74 -8.24 -42.79
N MET A 11 -19.92 -9.56 -42.70
CA MET A 11 -19.10 -10.41 -41.81
C MET A 11 -17.96 -11.13 -42.54
N SER A 12 -16.73 -10.65 -42.35
CA SER A 12 -15.54 -11.45 -42.65
C SER A 12 -15.06 -12.18 -41.39
N ARG A 13 -14.41 -13.35 -41.52
CA ARG A 13 -13.74 -14.04 -40.39
C ARG A 13 -12.81 -13.09 -39.59
N ARG A 14 -12.23 -12.10 -40.28
CA ARG A 14 -11.40 -11.03 -39.72
C ARG A 14 -12.19 -10.07 -38.81
N HIS A 15 -13.46 -9.80 -39.10
CA HIS A 15 -14.33 -8.96 -38.29
C HIS A 15 -14.70 -9.64 -36.96
N PHE A 16 -15.09 -10.92 -37.01
CA PHE A 16 -15.35 -11.74 -35.81
C PHE A 16 -14.11 -11.85 -34.91
N VAL A 17 -12.94 -12.16 -35.48
CA VAL A 17 -11.68 -12.24 -34.72
C VAL A 17 -11.25 -10.88 -34.16
N LYS A 18 -11.52 -9.75 -34.85
CA LYS A 18 -11.24 -8.41 -34.33
C LYS A 18 -12.07 -8.08 -33.09
N HIS A 19 -13.35 -8.45 -33.05
CA HIS A 19 -14.19 -8.21 -31.87
C HIS A 19 -13.85 -9.12 -30.69
N LEU A 20 -13.47 -10.39 -30.95
CA LEU A 20 -12.94 -11.31 -29.95
C LEU A 20 -11.55 -10.85 -29.42
N ALA A 21 -10.73 -10.25 -30.29
CA ALA A 21 -9.42 -9.70 -29.95
C ALA A 21 -9.54 -8.37 -29.16
N ALA A 22 -10.50 -7.51 -29.49
CA ALA A 22 -10.76 -6.26 -28.77
C ALA A 22 -11.21 -6.51 -27.32
N SER A 23 -12.02 -7.55 -27.11
CA SER A 23 -12.44 -8.01 -25.79
C SER A 23 -11.31 -8.63 -24.97
N SER A 24 -10.27 -9.17 -25.61
CA SER A 24 -9.06 -9.73 -24.94
C SER A 24 -7.89 -8.73 -24.82
N ALA A 25 -7.81 -7.69 -25.65
CA ALA A 25 -6.75 -6.67 -25.62
C ALA A 25 -6.79 -5.78 -24.37
N MET A 26 -7.97 -5.51 -23.79
CA MET A 26 -8.09 -4.73 -22.55
C MET A 26 -7.51 -5.46 -21.33
N VAL A 27 -7.47 -6.79 -21.36
CA VAL A 27 -6.81 -7.62 -20.32
C VAL A 27 -5.28 -7.47 -20.41
N GLY A 28 -4.72 -7.45 -21.62
CA GLY A 28 -3.27 -7.28 -21.85
C GLY A 28 -2.75 -5.92 -21.39
N SER A 29 -3.48 -4.84 -21.63
CA SER A 29 -3.10 -3.50 -21.22
C SER A 29 -3.08 -3.31 -19.70
N ALA A 30 -4.05 -3.90 -18.98
CA ALA A 30 -4.10 -3.86 -17.52
C ALA A 30 -2.96 -4.68 -16.86
N MET A 31 -2.61 -5.82 -17.45
CA MET A 31 -1.50 -6.67 -16.96
C MET A 31 -0.13 -6.05 -17.24
N ASN A 32 0.07 -5.42 -18.40
CA ASN A 32 1.31 -4.73 -18.73
C ASN A 32 1.54 -3.52 -17.83
N PHE A 33 0.52 -2.69 -17.56
CA PHE A 33 0.64 -1.57 -16.63
C PHE A 33 1.04 -2.02 -15.21
N ALA A 34 0.47 -3.12 -14.73
CA ALA A 34 0.85 -3.72 -13.45
C ALA A 34 2.27 -4.30 -13.44
N GLY A 35 2.75 -4.82 -14.58
CA GLY A 35 4.13 -5.29 -14.76
C GLY A 35 5.15 -4.15 -14.73
N THR A 36 4.88 -3.07 -15.46
CA THR A 36 5.75 -1.88 -15.53
C THR A 36 5.84 -1.14 -14.19
N LEU A 37 4.76 -1.11 -13.40
CA LEU A 37 4.78 -0.55 -12.04
C LEU A 37 5.57 -1.41 -11.06
N ARG A 38 5.58 -2.75 -11.22
CA ARG A 38 6.41 -3.64 -10.38
C ARG A 38 7.89 -3.48 -10.69
N ALA A 39 8.25 -3.43 -11.98
CA ALA A 39 9.63 -3.26 -12.41
C ALA A 39 10.23 -1.92 -11.94
N ASN A 40 9.48 -0.81 -12.04
CA ASN A 40 9.95 0.50 -11.58
C ASN A 40 9.95 0.65 -10.04
N ALA A 41 9.11 -0.10 -9.31
CA ALA A 41 9.07 -0.06 -7.84
C ALA A 41 10.24 -0.80 -7.18
N ASP A 42 10.80 -1.82 -7.85
CA ASP A 42 11.98 -2.54 -7.36
C ASP A 42 13.27 -1.75 -7.64
N ASP A 43 13.33 -0.98 -8.74
CA ASP A 43 14.42 -0.02 -9.01
C ASP A 43 14.39 1.19 -8.07
N LEU A 44 13.20 1.72 -7.76
CA LEU A 44 13.03 2.83 -6.79
C LEU A 44 13.46 2.47 -5.35
N LYS A 45 13.56 1.18 -5.01
CA LYS A 45 13.94 0.70 -3.67
C LYS A 45 15.45 0.63 -3.43
N ARG A 46 16.27 0.58 -4.48
CA ARG A 46 17.73 0.43 -4.39
C ARG A 46 18.43 1.79 -4.40
N ARG A 47 18.17 2.61 -3.39
CA ARG A 47 18.94 3.83 -3.09
C ARG A 47 20.21 3.48 -2.31
N ASN A 48 21.22 4.36 -2.28
CA ASN A 48 22.46 4.22 -1.49
C ASN A 48 22.18 4.02 0.01
N LYS A 49 21.83 2.79 0.42
CA LYS A 49 21.54 2.43 1.80
C LYS A 49 22.84 2.50 2.61
N SER A 50 22.74 2.96 3.86
CA SER A 50 23.89 3.02 4.76
C SER A 50 23.49 2.84 6.22
N ALA A 51 24.46 2.56 7.08
CA ALA A 51 24.26 2.53 8.53
C ALA A 51 25.33 3.35 9.25
N ILE A 52 24.90 4.05 10.30
CA ILE A 52 25.77 4.79 11.22
C ILE A 52 25.66 4.16 12.60
N LEU A 53 26.76 3.64 13.11
CA LEU A 53 26.89 3.13 14.48
C LEU A 53 27.52 4.19 15.37
N LEU A 54 26.77 4.70 16.32
CA LEU A 54 27.26 5.51 17.43
C LEU A 54 27.64 4.57 18.58
N TRP A 55 28.94 4.33 18.75
CA TRP A 55 29.47 3.37 19.71
C TRP A 55 29.80 4.02 21.06
N MET A 56 29.17 3.50 22.11
CA MET A 56 29.26 4.01 23.48
C MET A 56 30.15 3.13 24.34
N GLY A 57 31.42 2.99 23.91
CA GLY A 57 32.37 2.08 24.53
C GLY A 57 32.54 2.29 26.04
N GLY A 58 32.44 1.20 26.78
CA GLY A 58 32.45 1.16 28.23
C GLY A 58 31.07 0.97 28.86
N GLY A 59 30.08 0.43 28.16
CA GLY A 59 28.79 0.00 28.72
C GLY A 59 27.96 1.12 29.36
N PRO A 60 27.18 1.90 28.60
CA PRO A 60 26.48 3.07 29.12
C PRO A 60 25.43 2.74 30.18
N SER A 61 25.18 3.66 31.12
CA SER A 61 24.14 3.49 32.14
C SER A 61 22.73 3.71 31.59
N THR A 62 22.21 2.75 30.83
CA THR A 62 20.94 2.92 30.10
C THR A 62 19.74 3.20 31.00
N ILE A 63 19.78 2.77 32.27
CA ILE A 63 18.76 3.08 33.29
C ILE A 63 18.70 4.59 33.62
N ASP A 64 19.77 5.35 33.39
CA ASP A 64 19.80 6.79 33.62
C ASP A 64 19.53 7.61 32.33
N LEU A 65 19.34 6.93 31.18
CA LEU A 65 19.15 7.54 29.85
C LEU A 65 17.78 7.19 29.23
N TRP A 66 17.50 5.90 29.09
CA TRP A 66 16.44 5.36 28.21
C TRP A 66 15.33 4.61 28.96
N ASP A 67 15.62 4.15 30.18
CA ASP A 67 14.70 3.37 31.01
C ASP A 67 14.77 3.78 32.49
N LEU A 68 14.46 5.06 32.76
CA LEU A 68 14.52 5.64 34.09
C LEU A 68 13.49 5.00 35.03
N LYS A 69 13.93 4.74 36.27
CA LYS A 69 13.10 4.18 37.36
C LYS A 69 12.91 5.19 38.51
N PRO A 70 12.29 6.37 38.25
CA PRO A 70 12.19 7.43 39.25
C PRO A 70 11.44 6.95 40.50
N GLY A 71 11.91 7.37 41.67
CA GLY A 71 11.28 7.04 42.96
C GLY A 71 11.59 5.63 43.50
N THR A 72 12.35 4.82 42.77
CA THR A 72 12.83 3.51 43.24
C THR A 72 14.22 3.61 43.87
N ALA A 73 14.64 2.59 44.61
CA ALA A 73 15.99 2.53 45.18
C ALA A 73 17.11 2.37 44.11
N THR A 74 16.75 1.98 42.89
CA THR A 74 17.67 1.82 41.76
C THR A 74 17.70 3.02 40.82
N GLY A 75 16.70 3.90 40.91
CA GLY A 75 16.60 5.15 40.15
C GLY A 75 17.67 6.16 40.55
N GLY A 76 18.32 6.75 39.54
CA GLY A 76 19.21 7.90 39.72
C GLY A 76 18.46 9.20 40.03
N PRO A 77 19.18 10.32 40.20
CA PRO A 77 18.60 11.64 40.49
C PRO A 77 17.89 12.27 39.27
N PHE A 78 18.08 11.74 38.07
CA PHE A 78 17.52 12.28 36.83
C PHE A 78 16.02 11.98 36.70
N LYS A 79 15.31 12.90 36.05
CA LYS A 79 13.87 12.79 35.80
C LYS A 79 13.56 12.42 34.36
N PRO A 80 12.50 11.64 34.11
CA PRO A 80 12.02 11.40 32.77
C PRO A 80 11.33 12.66 32.20
N ILE A 81 11.53 12.92 30.92
CA ILE A 81 10.81 13.93 30.13
C ILE A 81 10.00 13.25 29.03
N ALA A 82 8.89 13.88 28.63
CA ALA A 82 8.13 13.47 27.46
C ALA A 82 8.93 13.70 26.17
N THR A 83 8.67 12.88 25.16
CA THR A 83 9.35 12.96 23.86
C THR A 83 8.33 13.16 22.74
N SER A 84 8.82 13.33 21.51
CA SER A 84 7.99 13.33 20.30
C SER A 84 7.36 11.95 19.99
N GLY A 85 7.81 10.89 20.65
CA GLY A 85 7.25 9.55 20.58
C GLY A 85 6.44 9.17 21.83
N ASP A 86 5.90 7.95 21.84
CA ASP A 86 5.19 7.35 22.98
C ASP A 86 6.16 6.72 23.99
N VAL A 87 7.21 7.48 24.33
CA VAL A 87 8.27 7.08 25.27
C VAL A 87 8.77 8.29 26.06
N GLN A 88 9.38 7.99 27.21
CA GLN A 88 10.09 8.97 28.04
C GLN A 88 11.57 8.63 28.12
N ILE A 89 12.42 9.67 28.15
CA ILE A 89 13.87 9.57 28.29
C ILE A 89 14.38 10.59 29.32
N SER A 90 15.68 10.58 29.62
CA SER A 90 16.29 11.48 30.60
C SER A 90 16.16 12.97 30.25
N GLU A 91 15.93 13.82 31.27
CA GLU A 91 15.86 15.28 31.13
C GLU A 91 17.12 15.93 30.57
N HIS A 92 18.25 15.22 30.59
CA HIS A 92 19.52 15.64 29.98
C HIS A 92 19.61 15.40 28.47
N LEU A 93 18.57 14.85 27.84
CA LEU A 93 18.49 14.60 26.40
C LEU A 93 17.32 15.36 25.72
N PRO A 94 17.14 16.67 25.96
CA PRO A 94 15.97 17.41 25.48
C PRO A 94 15.90 17.56 23.94
N LYS A 95 17.04 17.61 23.23
CA LYS A 95 17.04 17.70 21.77
C LYS A 95 16.77 16.34 21.14
N VAL A 96 17.33 15.26 21.68
CA VAL A 96 17.01 13.90 21.24
C VAL A 96 15.55 13.58 21.51
N ALA A 97 14.97 14.04 22.63
CA ALA A 97 13.53 13.90 22.91
C ALA A 97 12.65 14.44 21.76
N GLN A 98 13.06 15.53 21.11
CA GLN A 98 12.35 16.10 19.95
C GLN A 98 12.46 15.21 18.70
N GLN A 99 13.49 14.37 18.60
CA GLN A 99 13.77 13.47 17.47
C GLN A 99 13.32 12.01 17.71
N MET A 100 12.81 11.68 18.91
CA MET A 100 12.45 10.31 19.26
C MET A 100 11.39 9.66 18.37
N HIS A 101 10.55 10.41 17.66
CA HIS A 101 9.63 9.86 16.67
C HIS A 101 10.34 9.16 15.48
N HIS A 102 11.65 9.36 15.30
CA HIS A 102 12.48 8.61 14.35
C HIS A 102 13.24 7.43 14.95
N MET A 103 13.29 7.32 16.28
CA MET A 103 14.14 6.38 17.00
C MET A 103 13.32 5.45 17.90
N ALA A 104 13.75 4.20 18.02
CA ALA A 104 13.13 3.17 18.82
C ALA A 104 14.08 2.72 19.94
N ILE A 105 13.57 2.53 21.15
CA ILE A 105 14.37 2.04 22.28
C ILE A 105 14.07 0.57 22.48
N ILE A 106 15.06 -0.30 22.35
CA ILE A 106 14.95 -1.72 22.68
C ILE A 106 15.39 -1.89 24.14
N ARG A 107 14.45 -2.02 25.08
CA ARG A 107 14.73 -2.09 26.53
C ARG A 107 15.04 -3.49 27.05
N SER A 108 14.71 -4.52 26.27
CA SER A 108 14.80 -5.91 26.70
C SER A 108 16.09 -6.63 26.27
N MET A 109 17.21 -5.92 26.14
CA MET A 109 18.49 -6.57 25.79
C MET A 109 19.01 -7.42 26.96
N SER A 110 19.49 -8.63 26.67
CA SER A 110 20.07 -9.52 27.69
C SER A 110 21.19 -10.41 27.10
N THR A 111 22.29 -10.56 27.84
CA THR A 111 23.42 -11.42 27.47
C THR A 111 24.15 -11.95 28.71
N ARG A 112 25.09 -12.87 28.50
CA ARG A 112 26.02 -13.37 29.53
C ARG A 112 27.40 -12.72 29.45
N GLU A 113 27.65 -11.96 28.39
CA GLU A 113 28.91 -11.26 28.15
C GLU A 113 28.93 -9.91 28.90
N ALA A 114 29.46 -9.91 30.12
CA ALA A 114 29.61 -8.72 30.97
C ALA A 114 31.08 -8.24 31.06
N ASP A 115 31.90 -8.62 30.08
CA ASP A 115 33.31 -8.23 29.95
C ASP A 115 33.43 -7.33 28.72
N HIS A 116 34.24 -6.26 28.80
CA HIS A 116 34.28 -5.24 27.75
C HIS A 116 34.73 -5.79 26.40
N ASP A 117 35.84 -6.52 26.34
CA ASP A 117 36.39 -7.05 25.09
C ASP A 117 35.43 -8.07 24.47
N ARG A 118 34.91 -8.98 25.30
CA ARG A 118 33.95 -10.00 24.84
C ARG A 118 32.60 -9.40 24.44
N GLY A 119 32.14 -8.40 25.18
CA GLY A 119 30.88 -7.68 24.92
C GLY A 119 30.97 -6.82 23.67
N ARG A 120 32.09 -6.13 23.44
CA ARG A 120 32.37 -5.40 22.20
C ARG A 120 32.31 -6.35 21.00
N TYR A 121 33.07 -7.44 21.06
CA TYR A 121 33.07 -8.45 20.00
C TYR A 121 31.67 -9.02 19.75
N TYR A 122 30.93 -9.34 20.80
CA TYR A 122 29.57 -9.87 20.71
C TYR A 122 28.61 -8.87 20.06
N MET A 123 28.64 -7.61 20.46
CA MET A 123 27.75 -6.58 19.92
C MET A 123 28.08 -6.21 18.48
N HIS A 124 29.32 -6.37 18.04
CA HIS A 124 29.74 -6.12 16.65
C HIS A 124 29.61 -7.33 15.73
N THR A 125 29.55 -8.56 16.23
CA THR A 125 29.57 -9.76 15.37
C THR A 125 28.35 -10.67 15.55
N GLY A 126 27.69 -10.61 16.71
CA GLY A 126 26.66 -11.57 17.10
C GLY A 126 27.24 -12.93 17.52
N TYR A 127 28.54 -13.03 17.75
CA TYR A 127 29.21 -14.26 18.18
C TYR A 127 30.01 -14.02 19.47
N VAL A 128 30.14 -15.07 20.28
CA VAL A 128 31.08 -15.07 21.40
C VAL A 128 32.48 -15.33 20.84
N PRO A 129 33.55 -14.66 21.32
CA PRO A 129 34.91 -14.88 20.83
C PRO A 129 35.31 -16.35 20.82
N ASN A 130 35.87 -16.80 19.71
CA ASN A 130 36.30 -18.17 19.51
C ASN A 130 37.75 -18.20 18.97
N PRO A 131 38.68 -18.92 19.61
CA PRO A 131 40.07 -18.97 19.17
C PRO A 131 40.27 -19.59 17.77
N ASN A 132 39.31 -20.39 17.29
CA ASN A 132 39.42 -21.07 16.00
C ASN A 132 38.87 -20.28 14.82
N ILE A 133 38.14 -19.18 15.06
CA ILE A 133 37.51 -18.39 14.01
C ILE A 133 37.28 -16.95 14.44
N VAL A 134 37.76 -16.02 13.61
CA VAL A 134 37.47 -14.59 13.74
C VAL A 134 36.30 -14.25 12.82
N HIS A 135 35.13 -13.96 13.41
CA HIS A 135 33.92 -13.55 12.72
C HIS A 135 34.06 -12.12 12.15
N PRO A 136 33.46 -11.83 10.98
CA PRO A 136 33.35 -10.47 10.48
C PRO A 136 32.47 -9.62 11.39
N SER A 137 32.85 -8.36 11.59
CA SER A 137 31.96 -7.36 12.18
C SER A 137 30.78 -7.04 11.27
N TYR A 138 29.70 -6.53 11.85
CA TYR A 138 28.54 -6.11 11.11
C TYR A 138 28.84 -4.97 10.14
N GLY A 139 29.81 -4.09 10.47
CA GLY A 139 30.29 -3.07 9.54
C GLY A 139 30.90 -3.67 8.27
N ALA A 140 31.73 -4.71 8.43
CA ALA A 140 32.29 -5.45 7.30
C ALA A 140 31.22 -6.19 6.49
N VAL A 141 30.24 -6.82 7.17
CA VAL A 141 29.11 -7.52 6.53
C VAL A 141 28.26 -6.55 5.71
N VAL A 142 27.84 -5.41 6.29
CA VAL A 142 27.02 -4.41 5.60
C VAL A 142 27.79 -3.83 4.41
N SER A 143 29.07 -3.53 4.59
CA SER A 143 29.93 -3.04 3.51
C SER A 143 30.08 -4.06 2.37
N HIS A 144 30.24 -5.34 2.70
CA HIS A 144 30.32 -6.41 1.71
C HIS A 144 29.04 -6.51 0.88
N GLU A 145 27.86 -6.48 1.52
CA GLU A 145 26.57 -6.68 0.84
C GLU A 145 26.11 -5.45 0.05
N LEU A 146 26.55 -4.25 0.44
CA LEU A 146 26.10 -2.99 -0.18
C LEU A 146 27.10 -2.40 -1.18
N ILE A 147 28.33 -2.91 -1.29
CA ILE A 147 29.36 -2.34 -2.19
C ILE A 147 28.93 -2.33 -3.67
N GLU A 148 28.16 -3.31 -4.13
CA GLU A 148 27.64 -3.35 -5.50
C GLU A 148 26.66 -2.21 -5.80
N GLN A 149 26.09 -1.60 -4.77
CA GLN A 149 25.16 -0.48 -4.90
C GLN A 149 25.88 0.86 -5.03
N THR A 150 27.20 0.89 -4.80
CA THR A 150 28.02 2.10 -4.84
C THR A 150 29.24 1.90 -5.74
N PRO A 151 29.03 1.63 -7.06
CA PRO A 151 30.11 1.33 -8.00
C PRO A 151 31.11 2.48 -8.18
N ASP A 152 30.68 3.71 -7.90
CA ASP A 152 31.50 4.92 -8.00
C ASP A 152 32.24 5.27 -6.69
N LEU A 153 32.13 4.45 -5.63
CA LEU A 153 32.78 4.72 -4.35
C LEU A 153 34.27 4.40 -4.43
N GLU A 154 35.11 5.44 -4.30
CA GLU A 154 36.58 5.35 -4.38
C GLU A 154 37.23 5.30 -2.99
N ILE A 155 36.49 5.66 -1.94
CA ILE A 155 36.94 5.62 -0.53
C ILE A 155 36.49 4.33 0.17
N PRO A 156 37.09 3.94 1.33
CA PRO A 156 36.76 2.69 1.99
C PRO A 156 35.27 2.61 2.38
N PRO A 157 34.61 1.45 2.15
CA PRO A 157 33.18 1.31 2.40
C PRO A 157 32.82 1.15 3.90
N PHE A 158 33.83 0.88 4.74
CA PHE A 158 33.70 0.87 6.19
C PHE A 158 34.68 1.87 6.80
N VAL A 159 34.16 2.93 7.43
CA VAL A 159 34.97 3.93 8.15
C VAL A 159 34.66 3.88 9.64
N SER A 160 35.68 3.98 10.49
CA SER A 160 35.54 4.08 11.94
C SER A 160 36.22 5.35 12.43
N ILE A 161 35.49 6.20 13.15
CA ILE A 161 35.89 7.55 13.52
C ILE A 161 36.12 7.63 15.02
N GLY A 162 37.27 8.15 15.43
CA GLY A 162 37.60 8.41 16.85
C GLY A 162 38.12 7.20 17.63
N GLY A 163 37.89 5.98 17.15
CA GLY A 163 38.33 4.73 17.78
C GLY A 163 38.48 3.59 16.77
N GLY A 164 39.04 2.47 17.21
CA GLY A 164 39.10 1.25 16.41
C GLY A 164 37.78 0.46 16.47
N SER A 165 37.50 -0.33 15.43
CA SER A 165 36.34 -1.24 15.37
C SER A 165 36.79 -2.70 15.18
N GLU A 166 35.83 -3.63 15.24
CA GLU A 166 36.06 -5.04 14.96
C GLU A 166 36.31 -5.27 13.47
N GLY A 167 37.30 -6.13 13.19
CA GLY A 167 37.82 -6.35 11.84
C GLY A 167 36.89 -7.14 10.89
N PRO A 168 37.36 -7.38 9.65
CA PRO A 168 36.56 -8.03 8.61
C PRO A 168 36.47 -9.56 8.77
N GLY A 169 37.11 -10.14 9.78
CA GLY A 169 37.18 -11.59 9.96
C GLY A 169 37.61 -12.31 8.69
N PHE A 170 36.82 -13.29 8.27
CA PHE A 170 37.07 -14.06 7.05
C PHE A 170 36.55 -13.43 5.74
N LEU A 171 35.91 -12.25 5.76
CA LEU A 171 35.43 -11.57 4.54
C LEU A 171 36.54 -10.89 3.73
N GLY A 172 37.72 -10.71 4.34
CA GLY A 172 38.91 -10.17 3.68
C GLY A 172 39.14 -8.69 3.95
N MET A 173 40.40 -8.26 3.79
CA MET A 173 40.88 -6.92 4.16
C MET A 173 40.22 -5.77 3.41
N ALA A 174 39.60 -6.04 2.25
CA ALA A 174 38.85 -5.06 1.47
C ALA A 174 37.67 -4.42 2.23
N TYR A 175 37.18 -5.09 3.28
CA TYR A 175 36.05 -4.64 4.11
C TYR A 175 36.49 -4.32 5.55
N SER A 176 37.79 -4.15 5.79
CA SER A 176 38.31 -3.77 7.10
C SER A 176 37.90 -2.34 7.47
N PRO A 177 37.61 -2.04 8.76
CA PRO A 177 37.36 -0.66 9.18
C PRO A 177 38.57 0.23 8.88
N PHE A 178 38.32 1.33 8.20
CA PHE A 178 39.28 2.39 7.98
C PHE A 178 39.21 3.40 9.12
N VAL A 179 40.23 3.40 9.99
CA VAL A 179 40.24 4.20 11.21
C VAL A 179 40.73 5.62 10.93
N VAL A 180 39.93 6.62 11.30
CA VAL A 180 40.23 8.05 11.13
C VAL A 180 39.98 8.79 12.44
N ASP A 181 40.74 9.85 12.70
CA ASP A 181 40.47 10.71 13.86
C ASP A 181 39.23 11.59 13.64
N SER A 182 38.71 12.18 14.72
CA SER A 182 37.54 13.07 14.64
C SER A 182 37.78 14.39 13.90
N ASN A 183 39.02 14.69 13.51
CA ASN A 183 39.36 15.88 12.72
C ASN A 183 39.49 15.57 11.22
N GLY A 184 39.26 14.32 10.81
CA GLY A 184 39.34 13.91 9.42
C GLY A 184 40.77 13.68 8.93
N ARG A 185 41.75 13.63 9.85
CA ARG A 185 43.14 13.39 9.49
C ARG A 185 43.36 11.89 9.35
N VAL A 186 43.67 11.49 8.12
CA VAL A 186 44.09 10.13 7.84
C VAL A 186 45.60 10.03 8.01
N ARG A 187 46.04 9.09 8.86
CA ARG A 187 47.45 8.86 9.12
C ARG A 187 48.18 8.39 7.85
N ASN A 188 49.35 8.97 7.56
CA ASN A 188 50.22 8.61 6.43
C ASN A 188 49.61 8.81 5.03
N LEU A 189 48.65 9.74 4.86
CA LEU A 189 48.01 9.99 3.57
C LEU A 189 48.69 11.09 2.73
N GLU A 190 49.66 11.83 3.28
CA GLU A 190 50.34 12.91 2.58
C GLU A 190 51.31 12.35 1.52
N MET A 191 51.08 12.71 0.25
CA MET A 191 51.95 12.35 -0.87
C MET A 191 52.82 13.54 -1.28
N ASP A 192 54.11 13.50 -0.93
CA ASP A 192 55.10 14.48 -1.39
C ASP A 192 55.78 14.01 -2.69
N VAL A 193 54.98 13.64 -3.69
CA VAL A 193 55.46 13.15 -4.99
C VAL A 193 54.56 13.70 -6.09
N ASP A 194 55.18 14.29 -7.12
CA ASP A 194 54.48 14.74 -8.32
C ASP A 194 53.70 13.61 -9.02
N ARG A 195 52.52 13.92 -9.57
CA ARG A 195 51.62 12.93 -10.21
C ARG A 195 52.29 12.18 -11.36
N GLN A 196 53.10 12.86 -12.18
CA GLN A 196 53.80 12.20 -13.29
C GLN A 196 54.82 11.19 -12.75
N ARG A 197 55.54 11.56 -11.68
CA ARG A 197 56.51 10.68 -11.02
C ARG A 197 55.85 9.49 -10.32
N LEU A 198 54.67 9.68 -9.71
CA LEU A 198 53.88 8.58 -9.14
C LEU A 198 53.51 7.57 -10.23
N ASN A 199 52.93 8.04 -11.34
CA ASN A 199 52.51 7.16 -12.44
C ASN A 199 53.68 6.35 -13.02
N GLN A 200 54.86 6.95 -13.15
CA GLN A 200 56.07 6.24 -13.58
C GLN A 200 56.49 5.14 -12.58
N ARG A 201 56.44 5.42 -11.27
CA ARG A 201 56.73 4.42 -10.23
C ARG A 201 55.73 3.27 -10.23
N MET A 202 54.44 3.58 -10.37
CA MET A 202 53.37 2.58 -10.45
C MET A 202 53.53 1.68 -11.68
N TYR A 203 53.85 2.25 -12.85
CA TYR A 203 54.12 1.48 -14.06
C TYR A 203 55.33 0.53 -13.91
N MET A 204 56.41 1.01 -13.29
CA MET A 204 57.59 0.20 -13.03
C MET A 204 57.31 -0.92 -12.02
N LEU A 205 56.55 -0.64 -10.97
CA LEU A 205 56.16 -1.63 -9.97
C LEU A 205 55.24 -2.70 -10.57
N ALA A 206 54.22 -2.30 -11.33
CA ALA A 206 53.32 -3.23 -12.02
C ALA A 206 54.09 -4.16 -12.98
N SER A 207 55.14 -3.67 -13.64
CA SER A 207 56.00 -4.49 -14.51
C SER A 207 56.77 -5.57 -13.74
N LEU A 208 57.13 -5.32 -12.48
CA LEU A 208 57.78 -6.29 -11.59
C LEU A 208 56.75 -7.27 -10.99
N GLU A 209 55.62 -6.75 -10.49
CA GLU A 209 54.57 -7.54 -9.84
C GLU A 209 53.89 -8.50 -10.80
N ASN A 210 53.57 -8.07 -12.02
CA ASN A 210 52.95 -8.93 -13.04
C ASN A 210 53.79 -10.18 -13.32
N ARG A 211 55.13 -10.08 -13.22
CA ARG A 211 56.01 -11.24 -13.34
C ARG A 211 55.87 -12.20 -12.16
N PHE A 212 55.86 -11.68 -10.93
CA PHE A 212 55.65 -12.49 -9.73
C PHE A 212 54.28 -13.17 -9.69
N ILE A 213 53.23 -12.46 -10.13
CA ILE A 213 51.88 -12.98 -10.25
C ILE A 213 51.83 -14.12 -11.29
N ALA A 214 52.45 -13.92 -12.46
CA ALA A 214 52.51 -14.94 -13.51
C ALA A 214 53.28 -16.21 -13.10
N GLU A 215 54.24 -16.10 -12.17
CA GLU A 215 54.98 -17.25 -11.63
C GLU A 215 54.17 -18.09 -10.63
N GLY A 216 52.97 -17.66 -10.22
CA GLY A 216 52.05 -18.47 -9.43
C GLY A 216 52.52 -18.78 -8.00
N ARG A 217 53.40 -17.96 -7.41
CA ARG A 217 54.00 -18.18 -6.08
C ARG A 217 53.07 -17.94 -4.88
N GLY A 218 51.76 -17.94 -5.08
CA GLY A 218 50.73 -17.71 -4.06
C GLY A 218 50.03 -16.35 -4.17
N PRO A 219 49.04 -16.07 -3.28
CA PRO A 219 48.13 -14.93 -3.41
C PRO A 219 48.75 -13.59 -3.00
N ALA A 220 49.85 -13.59 -2.25
CA ALA A 220 50.41 -12.38 -1.64
C ALA A 220 50.74 -11.26 -2.65
N ALA A 221 51.25 -11.59 -3.83
CA ALA A 221 51.56 -10.60 -4.86
C ALA A 221 50.29 -9.99 -5.48
N VAL A 222 49.23 -10.79 -5.66
CA VAL A 222 47.93 -10.33 -6.16
C VAL A 222 47.26 -9.43 -5.14
N ASP A 223 47.29 -9.81 -3.86
CA ASP A 223 46.71 -9.02 -2.78
C ASP A 223 47.47 -7.70 -2.58
N HIS A 224 48.81 -7.73 -2.68
CA HIS A 224 49.63 -6.52 -2.61
C HIS A 224 49.30 -5.52 -3.73
N SER A 225 49.23 -5.98 -4.99
CA SER A 225 48.85 -5.13 -6.13
C SER A 225 47.46 -4.50 -5.95
N LYS A 226 46.46 -5.27 -5.49
CA LYS A 226 45.11 -4.76 -5.22
C LYS A 226 45.06 -3.71 -4.10
N ILE A 227 45.85 -3.89 -3.04
CA ILE A 227 45.95 -2.93 -1.94
C ILE A 227 46.59 -1.63 -2.43
N LEU A 228 47.63 -1.75 -3.26
CA LEU A 228 48.36 -0.61 -3.81
C LEU A 228 47.47 0.24 -4.72
N ASP A 229 46.73 -0.39 -5.64
CA ASP A 229 45.78 0.31 -6.53
C ASP A 229 44.74 1.09 -5.72
N LYS A 230 44.09 0.43 -4.75
CA LYS A 230 43.14 1.09 -3.85
C LYS A 230 43.73 2.24 -3.04
N THR A 231 45.00 2.12 -2.64
CA THR A 231 45.69 3.18 -1.89
C THR A 231 45.93 4.40 -2.78
N VAL A 232 46.32 4.20 -4.05
CA VAL A 232 46.48 5.29 -5.01
C VAL A 232 45.15 5.94 -5.35
N ASP A 233 44.09 5.16 -5.56
CA ASP A 233 42.74 5.67 -5.77
C ASP A 233 42.31 6.54 -4.58
N LEU A 234 42.50 6.05 -3.35
CA LEU A 234 42.21 6.80 -2.13
C LEU A 234 42.96 8.13 -2.06
N MET A 235 44.27 8.13 -2.33
CA MET A 235 45.12 9.33 -2.25
C MET A 235 44.81 10.35 -3.35
N THR A 236 44.19 9.93 -4.45
CA THR A 236 43.89 10.79 -5.60
C THR A 236 42.40 11.15 -5.72
N SER A 237 41.53 10.47 -4.96
CA SER A 237 40.09 10.67 -4.99
C SER A 237 39.66 12.04 -4.46
N GLN A 238 38.71 12.66 -5.16
CA GLN A 238 38.03 13.87 -4.68
C GLN A 238 37.10 13.58 -3.48
N GLN A 239 36.68 12.32 -3.30
CA GLN A 239 35.80 11.90 -2.21
C GLN A 239 36.47 12.00 -0.83
N MET A 240 37.81 12.15 -0.78
CA MET A 240 38.53 12.45 0.46
C MET A 240 38.09 13.74 1.14
N GLU A 241 37.43 14.65 0.42
CA GLU A 241 36.83 15.85 0.99
C GLU A 241 35.69 15.53 1.98
N ALA A 242 35.10 14.33 1.92
CA ALA A 242 34.08 13.89 2.88
C ALA A 242 34.63 13.78 4.31
N PHE A 243 35.93 13.49 4.47
CA PHE A 243 36.59 13.41 5.78
C PHE A 243 36.83 14.80 6.39
N LYS A 244 36.86 15.87 5.58
CA LYS A 244 37.17 17.23 6.05
C LYS A 244 35.90 17.94 6.52
N VAL A 245 35.74 18.05 7.84
CA VAL A 245 34.60 18.74 8.45
C VAL A 245 34.82 20.25 8.65
N ASP A 246 36.07 20.71 8.63
CA ASP A 246 36.40 22.12 8.86
C ASP A 246 35.88 23.07 7.76
N GLY A 247 35.61 22.54 6.57
CA GLY A 247 35.00 23.28 5.46
C GLY A 247 33.48 23.48 5.57
N GLU A 248 32.83 22.87 6.56
CA GLU A 248 31.39 23.05 6.80
C GLU A 248 31.08 24.44 7.39
N PRO A 249 29.92 25.03 7.07
CA PRO A 249 29.50 26.31 7.64
C PRO A 249 29.59 26.30 9.17
N GLU A 250 29.98 27.43 9.76
CA GLU A 250 30.15 27.56 11.21
C GLU A 250 28.89 27.15 11.98
N ALA A 251 27.72 27.60 11.53
CA ALA A 251 26.42 27.21 12.11
C ALA A 251 26.20 25.68 12.11
N MET A 252 26.73 24.96 11.12
CA MET A 252 26.63 23.51 11.04
C MET A 252 27.53 22.81 12.06
N ARG A 253 28.76 23.32 12.22
CA ARG A 253 29.72 22.84 13.21
C ARG A 253 29.21 23.11 14.64
N GLU A 254 28.64 24.28 14.89
CA GLU A 254 28.01 24.62 16.16
C GLU A 254 26.80 23.72 16.49
N ARG A 255 25.98 23.37 15.49
CA ARG A 255 24.81 22.50 15.65
C ARG A 255 25.19 21.11 16.18
N TYR A 256 26.26 20.51 15.65
CA TYR A 256 26.78 19.21 16.11
C TYR A 256 27.62 19.32 17.39
N GLY A 257 28.16 20.51 17.67
CA GLY A 257 29.02 20.80 18.80
C GLY A 257 30.50 20.59 18.49
N ASP A 258 31.33 21.48 19.02
CA ASP A 258 32.77 21.48 18.76
C ASP A 258 33.55 20.54 19.71
N ASN A 259 33.24 19.25 19.61
CA ASN A 259 33.92 18.19 20.36
C ASN A 259 34.18 16.98 19.42
N PRO A 260 35.09 16.05 19.79
CA PRO A 260 35.43 14.91 18.93
C PRO A 260 34.23 14.06 18.49
N PHE A 261 33.21 13.90 19.34
CA PHE A 261 32.01 13.13 19.01
C PHE A 261 31.10 13.89 18.03
N GLY A 262 30.87 15.19 18.27
CA GLY A 262 30.12 16.07 17.37
C GLY A 262 30.74 16.13 15.97
N ARG A 263 32.05 16.36 15.88
CA ARG A 263 32.80 16.34 14.60
C ARG A 263 32.73 14.97 13.92
N GLY A 264 32.81 13.88 14.69
CA GLY A 264 32.67 12.53 14.17
C GLY A 264 31.28 12.23 13.58
N CYS A 265 30.22 12.65 14.26
CA CYS A 265 28.85 12.55 13.74
C CYS A 265 28.65 13.39 12.46
N LEU A 266 29.22 14.60 12.40
CA LEU A 266 29.17 15.45 11.21
C LEU A 266 29.90 14.81 10.02
N MET A 267 31.06 14.20 10.27
CA MET A 267 31.81 13.44 9.27
C MET A 267 31.02 12.19 8.81
N ALA A 268 30.37 11.47 9.72
CA ALA A 268 29.54 10.33 9.38
C ALA A 268 28.39 10.71 8.44
N ARG A 269 27.76 11.88 8.64
CA ARG A 269 26.77 12.42 7.69
C ARG A 269 27.39 12.63 6.30
N ARG A 270 28.56 13.27 6.20
CA ARG A 270 29.25 13.50 4.90
C ARG A 270 29.66 12.21 4.19
N LEU A 271 30.18 11.23 4.94
CA LEU A 271 30.61 9.94 4.39
C LEU A 271 29.41 9.14 3.87
N THR A 272 28.31 9.10 4.62
CA THR A 272 27.09 8.42 4.15
C THR A 272 26.50 9.11 2.92
N GLU A 273 26.51 10.45 2.85
CA GLU A 273 26.13 11.20 1.63
C GLU A 273 26.98 10.83 0.41
N THR A 274 28.28 10.66 0.61
CA THR A 274 29.25 10.25 -0.42
C THR A 274 29.05 8.78 -0.85
N GLY A 275 28.30 8.01 -0.07
CA GLY A 275 27.94 6.62 -0.39
C GLY A 275 28.66 5.56 0.44
N VAL A 276 29.34 5.92 1.53
CA VAL A 276 29.95 4.95 2.44
C VAL A 276 28.86 4.09 3.11
N PRO A 277 28.83 2.76 2.88
CA PRO A 277 27.77 1.90 3.43
C PRO A 277 27.73 1.81 4.95
N PHE A 278 28.88 1.86 5.63
CA PHE A 278 28.92 1.75 7.09
C PHE A 278 29.91 2.73 7.70
N VAL A 279 29.44 3.52 8.67
CA VAL A 279 30.28 4.42 9.46
C VAL A 279 30.08 4.15 10.94
N GLU A 280 31.17 3.97 11.68
CA GLU A 280 31.17 3.91 13.13
C GLU A 280 31.77 5.19 13.72
N VAL A 281 31.15 5.74 14.76
CA VAL A 281 31.63 6.89 15.52
C VAL A 281 31.80 6.46 16.97
N ASP A 282 33.03 6.38 17.44
CA ASP A 282 33.34 6.04 18.83
C ASP A 282 33.29 7.29 19.72
N PHE A 283 32.50 7.23 20.80
CA PHE A 283 32.48 8.27 21.82
C PHE A 283 33.33 7.91 23.06
N GLY A 284 33.47 6.61 23.35
CA GLY A 284 34.21 6.07 24.50
C GLY A 284 33.83 6.63 25.88
N GLY A 285 34.51 6.14 26.92
CA GLY A 285 34.45 6.71 28.28
C GLY A 285 33.13 6.52 29.02
N TRP A 286 32.43 5.40 28.79
CA TRP A 286 31.17 5.09 29.48
C TRP A 286 31.32 4.18 30.72
N ASP A 287 32.56 3.74 31.04
CA ASP A 287 32.89 2.81 32.14
C ASP A 287 32.88 3.47 33.53
N ASN A 288 31.72 4.03 33.89
CA ASN A 288 31.58 4.94 35.02
C ASN A 288 31.25 4.18 36.33
N HIS A 289 32.30 3.70 37.01
CA HIS A 289 32.20 3.04 38.32
C HIS A 289 32.19 4.01 39.51
N GLN A 290 32.35 5.32 39.27
CA GLN A 290 32.37 6.37 40.28
C GLN A 290 31.70 7.64 39.72
N ASP A 291 31.02 8.40 40.58
CA ASP A 291 30.43 9.72 40.29
C ASP A 291 29.64 9.79 38.97
N VAL A 292 28.84 8.75 38.68
CA VAL A 292 28.22 8.54 37.36
C VAL A 292 27.29 9.69 36.95
N PHE A 293 26.55 10.26 37.91
CA PHE A 293 25.56 11.29 37.62
C PHE A 293 26.20 12.62 37.22
N ASN A 294 27.33 12.98 37.82
CA ASN A 294 28.08 14.17 37.44
C ASN A 294 28.70 13.99 36.03
N ILE A 295 29.31 12.84 35.76
CA ILE A 295 29.89 12.52 34.45
C ILE A 295 28.81 12.52 33.35
N LEU A 296 27.65 11.91 33.62
CA LEU A 296 26.54 11.88 32.68
C LEU A 296 25.94 13.27 32.45
N GLY A 297 25.52 13.95 33.53
CA GLY A 297 24.78 15.22 33.43
C GLY A 297 25.61 16.38 32.89
N ASN A 298 26.90 16.45 33.23
CA ASN A 298 27.74 17.61 32.90
C ASN A 298 28.71 17.38 31.73
N ASN A 299 28.87 16.14 31.25
CA ASN A 299 29.83 15.83 30.18
C ASN A 299 29.24 14.96 29.06
N LYS A 300 28.80 13.74 29.37
CA LYS A 300 28.42 12.76 28.34
C LYS A 300 27.07 13.06 27.68
N LEU A 301 26.02 13.28 28.46
CA LEU A 301 24.66 13.47 27.93
C LEU A 301 24.51 14.77 27.13
N PRO A 302 25.08 15.92 27.54
CA PRO A 302 25.02 17.13 26.71
C PRO A 302 25.65 16.97 25.34
N GLN A 303 26.82 16.32 25.24
CA GLN A 303 27.49 16.08 23.96
C GLN A 303 26.71 15.09 23.09
N LEU A 304 26.18 14.03 23.70
CA LEU A 304 25.33 13.06 23.03
C LEU A 304 24.05 13.72 22.49
N ASP A 305 23.38 14.52 23.32
CA ASP A 305 22.14 15.20 22.98
C ASP A 305 22.31 16.10 21.76
N MET A 306 23.38 16.92 21.74
CA MET A 306 23.67 17.79 20.61
C MET A 306 24.01 17.01 19.34
N ALA A 307 25.00 16.11 19.39
CA ALA A 307 25.51 15.47 18.19
C ALA A 307 24.50 14.48 17.58
N MET A 308 23.83 13.66 18.40
CA MET A 308 22.86 12.67 17.91
C MET A 308 21.59 13.34 17.37
N SER A 309 21.06 14.36 18.05
CA SER A 309 19.88 15.08 17.56
C SER A 309 20.17 15.84 16.27
N ALA A 310 21.35 16.47 16.16
CA ALA A 310 21.79 17.14 14.94
C ALA A 310 21.94 16.15 13.78
N LEU A 311 22.54 14.98 14.02
CA LEU A 311 22.67 13.93 13.00
C LEU A 311 21.32 13.45 12.48
N ILE A 312 20.37 13.13 13.37
CA ILE A 312 19.04 12.64 12.99
C ILE A 312 18.31 13.69 12.14
N SER A 313 18.24 14.93 12.65
CA SER A 313 17.51 16.02 11.98
C SER A 313 18.18 16.47 10.67
N ASP A 314 19.51 16.52 10.60
CA ASP A 314 20.24 16.85 9.35
C ASP A 314 20.04 15.77 8.28
N LEU A 315 20.06 14.48 8.65
CA LEU A 315 19.73 13.39 7.72
C LEU A 315 18.26 13.42 7.28
N GLU A 316 17.33 13.86 8.14
CA GLU A 316 15.92 14.04 7.76
C GLU A 316 15.75 15.21 6.79
N GLU A 317 16.29 16.38 7.11
CA GLU A 317 16.25 17.60 6.29
C GLU A 317 16.78 17.35 4.87
N ARG A 318 17.78 16.47 4.75
CA ARG A 318 18.41 16.08 3.47
C ARG A 318 17.69 14.92 2.76
N GLY A 319 16.63 14.38 3.35
CA GLY A 319 15.92 13.22 2.82
C GLY A 319 16.84 12.01 2.69
N ARG A 320 17.69 11.76 3.68
CA ARG A 320 18.64 10.63 3.77
C ARG A 320 18.28 9.67 4.91
N LEU A 321 17.50 10.12 5.89
CA LEU A 321 17.16 9.33 7.07
C LEU A 321 16.40 8.04 6.73
N GLN A 322 15.54 8.03 5.71
CA GLN A 322 14.83 6.81 5.27
C GLN A 322 15.73 5.75 4.61
N ASP A 323 16.94 6.15 4.22
CA ASP A 323 17.93 5.28 3.57
C ASP A 323 19.13 4.99 4.50
N THR A 324 19.16 5.59 5.68
CA THR A 324 20.27 5.47 6.64
C THR A 324 19.76 4.96 7.98
N VAL A 325 20.26 3.81 8.45
CA VAL A 325 19.95 3.30 9.79
C VAL A 325 20.94 3.87 10.80
N ILE A 326 20.44 4.52 11.85
CA ILE A 326 21.26 5.00 12.97
C ILE A 326 21.12 4.00 14.12
N ILE A 327 22.25 3.55 14.66
CA ILE A 327 22.35 2.61 15.77
C ILE A 327 23.11 3.29 16.88
N TRP A 328 22.55 3.30 18.09
CA TRP A 328 23.23 3.71 19.31
C TRP A 328 23.33 2.49 20.22
N MET A 329 24.55 2.07 20.55
CA MET A 329 24.77 0.92 21.43
C MET A 329 26.16 0.96 22.09
N GLY A 330 26.30 0.19 23.16
CA GLY A 330 27.58 -0.21 23.76
C GLY A 330 27.56 -1.72 24.03
N GLU A 331 28.52 -2.21 24.80
CA GLU A 331 28.74 -3.63 25.10
C GLU A 331 27.58 -4.25 25.89
N PHE A 332 27.18 -3.58 26.98
CA PHE A 332 26.13 -3.96 27.93
C PHE A 332 25.73 -2.74 28.78
N GLY A 333 24.84 -2.90 29.76
CA GLY A 333 24.39 -1.81 30.64
C GLY A 333 25.13 -1.71 31.97
N ARG A 334 24.63 -0.84 32.84
CA ARG A 334 25.17 -0.66 34.20
C ARG A 334 24.20 -1.13 35.27
N THR A 335 24.72 -1.50 36.44
CA THR A 335 23.91 -2.04 37.54
C THR A 335 22.79 -1.07 37.92
N PRO A 336 21.55 -1.54 38.07
CA PRO A 336 20.48 -0.72 38.64
C PRO A 336 20.77 -0.31 40.08
N ARG A 337 21.53 -1.12 40.83
CA ARG A 337 22.04 -0.72 42.14
C ARG A 337 23.19 0.28 41.98
N ILE A 338 23.10 1.41 42.67
CA ILE A 338 24.16 2.41 42.79
C ILE A 338 25.18 1.91 43.83
N ASN A 339 26.48 1.95 43.49
CA ASN A 339 27.55 1.49 44.38
C ASN A 339 27.98 2.57 45.39
N ALA A 340 28.88 2.23 46.32
CA ALA A 340 29.32 3.14 47.38
C ALA A 340 30.03 4.41 46.89
N ASN A 341 30.56 4.40 45.66
CA ASN A 341 31.25 5.53 45.03
C ASN A 341 30.33 6.37 44.16
N VAL A 342 29.00 6.21 44.32
CA VAL A 342 28.00 6.89 43.48
C VAL A 342 28.20 6.57 41.98
N GLY A 343 28.67 5.35 41.69
CA GLY A 343 28.80 4.82 40.35
C GLY A 343 27.93 3.58 40.14
N ARG A 344 28.09 2.93 38.99
CA ARG A 344 27.39 1.68 38.67
C ARG A 344 28.34 0.67 38.01
N ASP A 345 28.17 -0.60 38.35
CA ASP A 345 29.05 -1.69 37.92
C ASP A 345 28.50 -2.41 36.68
N HIS A 346 29.18 -3.45 36.18
CA HIS A 346 28.81 -4.13 34.94
C HIS A 346 27.46 -4.88 35.05
N TRP A 347 26.58 -4.71 34.06
CA TRP A 347 25.26 -5.35 34.06
C TRP A 347 24.78 -5.77 32.65
N ALA A 348 24.95 -7.06 32.36
CA ALA A 348 24.53 -7.67 31.10
C ALA A 348 23.11 -8.28 31.13
N ARG A 349 22.39 -8.20 32.25
CA ARG A 349 21.08 -8.90 32.40
C ARG A 349 19.91 -8.13 31.80
N ALA A 350 20.01 -6.81 31.78
CA ALA A 350 19.01 -5.90 31.22
C ALA A 350 19.70 -4.58 30.84
N TRP A 351 19.59 -4.15 29.59
CA TRP A 351 20.01 -2.81 29.14
C TRP A 351 19.25 -2.40 27.88
N SER A 352 19.53 -1.20 27.39
CA SER A 352 18.88 -0.66 26.19
C SER A 352 19.83 -0.41 25.01
N VAL A 353 19.31 -0.64 23.82
CA VAL A 353 19.90 -0.21 22.53
C VAL A 353 18.90 0.72 21.85
N VAL A 354 19.36 1.70 21.09
CA VAL A 354 18.47 2.61 20.33
C VAL A 354 18.76 2.48 18.85
N VAL A 355 17.72 2.30 18.03
CA VAL A 355 17.84 2.18 16.57
C VAL A 355 16.78 3.01 15.88
N GLY A 356 17.09 3.59 14.73
CA GLY A 356 16.14 4.41 13.99
C GLY A 356 16.61 4.72 12.57
N GLY A 357 15.81 5.46 11.81
CA GLY A 357 16.07 5.65 10.38
C GLY A 357 15.92 4.35 9.57
N GLY A 358 16.21 4.40 8.27
CA GLY A 358 16.17 3.23 7.36
C GLY A 358 14.81 2.52 7.25
N GLY A 359 13.71 3.18 7.64
CA GLY A 359 12.39 2.54 7.74
C GLY A 359 12.17 1.70 9.00
N ILE A 360 12.89 1.98 10.10
CA ILE A 360 12.63 1.43 11.44
C ILE A 360 11.51 2.22 12.14
N ASN A 361 10.73 1.52 13.00
CA ASN A 361 9.61 2.09 13.75
C ASN A 361 10.06 3.00 14.88
N GLY A 362 10.14 4.30 14.60
CA GLY A 362 10.46 5.29 15.63
C GLY A 362 9.30 5.57 16.59
N GLY A 363 9.63 6.25 17.69
CA GLY A 363 8.67 6.76 18.67
C GLY A 363 8.11 5.70 19.62
N ILE A 364 8.75 4.53 19.72
CA ILE A 364 8.30 3.43 20.57
C ILE A 364 9.42 2.88 21.46
N ALA A 365 9.03 2.20 22.52
CA ALA A 365 9.91 1.32 23.29
C ALA A 365 9.48 -0.14 23.03
N VAL A 366 10.47 -0.98 22.77
CA VAL A 366 10.29 -2.42 22.53
C VAL A 366 10.84 -3.19 23.73
N GLY A 367 9.97 -4.01 24.31
CA GLY A 367 10.26 -4.76 25.52
C GLY A 367 10.30 -3.90 26.78
N GLU A 368 10.40 -4.58 27.93
CA GLU A 368 10.35 -3.96 29.25
C GLU A 368 11.30 -4.64 30.23
N THR A 369 11.73 -3.88 31.23
CA THR A 369 12.36 -4.40 32.44
C THR A 369 11.40 -4.31 33.62
N ASP A 370 11.73 -4.98 34.72
CA ASP A 370 10.99 -4.81 35.97
C ASP A 370 11.10 -3.38 36.53
N GLU A 371 10.27 -3.09 37.53
CA GLU A 371 10.17 -1.79 38.20
C GLU A 371 11.52 -1.26 38.70
N ASN A 372 12.45 -2.16 39.04
CA ASN A 372 13.77 -1.80 39.54
C ASN A 372 14.87 -1.86 38.48
N GLY A 373 14.56 -2.22 37.22
CA GLY A 373 15.55 -2.37 36.14
C GLY A 373 16.46 -3.60 36.24
N LEU A 374 16.18 -4.53 37.15
CA LEU A 374 17.08 -5.65 37.48
C LEU A 374 17.07 -6.76 36.42
N ARG A 375 15.94 -6.95 35.73
CA ARG A 375 15.80 -7.99 34.71
C ARG A 375 14.76 -7.57 33.68
N VAL A 376 14.91 -8.13 32.50
CA VAL A 376 13.90 -8.09 31.44
C VAL A 376 12.66 -8.88 31.89
N THR A 377 11.47 -8.32 31.68
CA THR A 377 10.17 -8.96 32.00
C THR A 377 9.46 -9.49 30.76
N THR A 378 9.76 -8.92 29.59
CA THR A 378 9.25 -9.37 28.29
C THR A 378 10.22 -10.33 27.61
N GLU A 379 9.99 -10.60 26.33
CA GLU A 379 10.91 -11.35 25.49
C GLU A 379 12.30 -10.66 25.42
N PRO A 380 13.40 -11.37 25.75
CA PRO A 380 14.74 -10.82 25.71
C PRO A 380 15.30 -10.81 24.28
N TYR A 381 15.92 -9.71 23.88
CA TYR A 381 16.57 -9.59 22.57
C TYR A 381 18.10 -9.65 22.68
N THR A 382 18.71 -10.11 21.59
CA THR A 382 20.15 -10.31 21.47
C THR A 382 20.78 -9.37 20.45
N SER A 383 22.12 -9.28 20.41
CA SER A 383 22.83 -8.57 19.33
C SER A 383 22.43 -9.10 17.95
N GLN A 384 22.24 -10.41 17.83
CA GLN A 384 21.82 -11.05 16.58
C GLN A 384 20.47 -10.50 16.11
N ASP A 385 19.51 -10.34 17.04
CA ASP A 385 18.15 -9.89 16.73
C ASP A 385 18.10 -8.42 16.30
N VAL A 386 18.88 -7.58 16.98
CA VAL A 386 19.05 -6.16 16.61
C VAL A 386 19.62 -6.09 15.20
N MET A 387 20.70 -6.80 14.92
CA MET A 387 21.34 -6.73 13.61
C MET A 387 20.47 -7.35 12.51
N ALA A 388 19.77 -8.46 12.76
CA ALA A 388 18.82 -9.02 11.80
C ALA A 388 17.74 -8.00 11.40
N SER A 389 17.31 -7.17 12.37
CA SER A 389 16.35 -6.09 12.13
C SER A 389 16.96 -4.94 11.32
N VAL A 390 18.21 -4.56 11.62
CA VAL A 390 18.98 -3.54 10.86
C VAL A 390 19.22 -4.00 9.41
N LEU A 391 19.71 -5.22 9.20
CA LEU A 391 19.97 -5.77 7.87
C LEU A 391 18.68 -5.83 7.03
N LYS A 392 17.56 -6.19 7.65
CA LYS A 392 16.24 -6.15 7.00
C LYS A 392 15.84 -4.73 6.61
N ALA A 393 16.10 -3.73 7.46
CA ALA A 393 15.85 -2.32 7.14
C ALA A 393 16.72 -1.81 5.97
N LEU A 394 17.96 -2.30 5.88
CA LEU A 394 18.88 -2.05 4.76
C LEU A 394 18.55 -2.86 3.49
N GLY A 395 17.56 -3.75 3.54
CA GLY A 395 17.18 -4.60 2.40
C GLY A 395 18.12 -5.78 2.13
N ILE A 396 19.00 -6.11 3.07
CA ILE A 396 19.96 -7.22 2.95
C ILE A 396 19.26 -8.54 3.33
N PRO A 397 19.29 -9.58 2.47
CA PRO A 397 18.66 -10.87 2.75
C PRO A 397 19.27 -11.59 3.96
N LEU A 398 18.44 -11.96 4.94
CA LEU A 398 18.87 -12.75 6.10
C LEU A 398 19.19 -14.22 5.77
N THR A 399 18.93 -14.65 4.55
CA THR A 399 19.27 -15.99 4.04
C THR A 399 20.72 -16.09 3.56
N THR A 400 21.44 -14.98 3.46
CA THR A 400 22.83 -14.96 3.02
C THR A 400 23.73 -15.76 3.98
N THR A 401 24.62 -16.56 3.40
CA THR A 401 25.59 -17.38 4.13
C THR A 401 26.98 -17.18 3.55
N PHE A 402 27.95 -16.95 4.43
CA PHE A 402 29.37 -16.85 4.07
C PHE A 402 30.09 -18.14 4.42
N THR A 403 31.15 -18.47 3.69
CA THR A 403 32.00 -19.63 4.00
C THR A 403 33.25 -19.14 4.72
N SER A 404 33.50 -19.63 5.93
CA SER A 404 34.72 -19.31 6.67
C SER A 404 35.95 -19.98 6.06
N LEU A 405 37.15 -19.55 6.47
CA LEU A 405 38.44 -20.11 5.99
C LEU A 405 38.60 -21.62 6.24
N ASN A 406 37.91 -22.17 7.24
CA ASN A 406 37.88 -23.60 7.53
C ASN A 406 36.72 -24.36 6.85
N GLY A 407 36.01 -23.73 5.91
CA GLY A 407 34.97 -24.35 5.09
C GLY A 407 33.57 -24.42 5.75
N ARG A 408 33.35 -23.76 6.89
CA ARG A 408 32.07 -23.79 7.60
C ARG A 408 31.13 -22.71 7.08
N PRO A 409 29.86 -23.02 6.74
CA PRO A 409 28.87 -22.01 6.41
C PRO A 409 28.45 -21.24 7.67
N MET A 410 28.47 -19.91 7.57
CA MET A 410 28.14 -18.96 8.63
C MET A 410 27.03 -18.05 8.13
N LYS A 411 25.90 -18.04 8.85
CA LYS A 411 24.75 -17.20 8.50
C LYS A 411 25.01 -15.74 8.91
N ILE A 412 24.49 -14.83 8.09
CA ILE A 412 24.48 -13.39 8.42
C ILE A 412 23.70 -13.15 9.72
N ALA A 413 24.20 -12.24 10.57
CA ALA A 413 23.67 -11.97 11.91
C ALA A 413 23.41 -13.22 12.79
N ASN A 414 24.14 -14.32 12.56
CA ASN A 414 24.05 -15.56 13.33
C ASN A 414 22.60 -16.09 13.52
N SER A 415 21.76 -15.96 12.48
CA SER A 415 20.34 -16.36 12.51
C SER A 415 19.45 -15.62 13.53
N GLY A 416 19.80 -14.38 13.89
CA GLY A 416 18.96 -13.53 14.73
C GLY A 416 17.54 -13.40 14.20
N ARG A 417 16.58 -13.27 15.10
CA ARG A 417 15.18 -13.04 14.73
C ARG A 417 14.94 -11.56 14.51
N VAL A 418 14.09 -11.26 13.54
CA VAL A 418 13.64 -9.90 13.31
C VAL A 418 12.72 -9.46 14.44
N ILE A 419 13.01 -8.31 15.03
CA ILE A 419 12.17 -7.67 16.05
C ILE A 419 11.00 -7.01 15.30
N ASN A 420 9.82 -7.64 15.38
CA ASN A 420 8.69 -7.29 14.52
C ASN A 420 8.15 -5.88 14.81
N GLU A 421 8.28 -5.41 16.04
CA GLU A 421 7.87 -4.09 16.51
C GLU A 421 8.71 -2.97 15.89
N LEU A 422 10.00 -3.24 15.63
CA LEU A 422 10.93 -2.33 14.95
C LEU A 422 10.72 -2.35 13.45
N THR A 423 10.30 -3.49 12.90
CA THR A 423 9.94 -3.54 11.50
C THR A 423 8.64 -2.83 11.31
N LEU A 424 8.76 -1.71 10.62
CA LEU A 424 7.61 -1.03 10.14
C LEU A 424 6.75 -1.94 9.30
N SER A 425 5.58 -2.19 9.86
CA SER A 425 4.37 -2.25 9.07
C SER A 425 4.02 -0.79 8.61
N ASN A 426 5.00 -0.05 8.05
CA ASN A 426 5.08 1.35 7.57
C ASN A 426 4.19 2.44 8.24
N PRO A 427 4.78 3.46 8.93
CA PRO A 427 4.24 4.76 9.25
C PRO A 427 4.86 5.77 8.29
N ASP A 428 4.80 5.48 7.00
CA ASP A 428 4.96 6.56 6.05
C ASP A 428 3.62 7.28 5.98
N THR A 429 3.65 8.55 6.32
CA THR A 429 2.91 9.55 5.57
C THR A 429 3.12 9.26 4.08
N PHE A 430 2.11 8.66 3.45
CA PHE A 430 2.05 8.34 2.03
C PHE A 430 3.06 7.32 1.45
N SER A 431 3.16 6.08 1.97
CA SER A 431 3.89 5.01 1.23
C SER A 431 3.10 3.77 0.78
N ALA A 432 3.81 3.01 -0.06
CA ALA A 432 3.49 1.74 -0.69
C ALA A 432 2.80 0.68 0.20
N GLY A 433 2.87 0.80 1.55
CA GLY A 433 2.27 -0.13 2.50
C GLY A 433 0.73 -0.20 2.45
N THR A 434 0.05 0.93 2.19
CA THR A 434 -1.42 0.98 2.01
C THR A 434 -1.82 1.10 0.54
N LEU A 435 -0.96 1.74 -0.27
CA LEU A 435 -1.19 1.90 -1.71
C LEU A 435 -1.18 0.55 -2.44
N ARG A 436 -0.25 -0.35 -2.13
CA ARG A 436 -0.15 -1.64 -2.81
C ARG A 436 -1.36 -2.54 -2.51
N PRO A 437 -1.83 -2.71 -1.26
CA PRO A 437 -3.10 -3.39 -0.98
C PRO A 437 -4.30 -2.72 -1.67
N LEU A 438 -4.39 -1.38 -1.63
CA LEU A 438 -5.46 -0.63 -2.27
C LEU A 438 -5.50 -0.88 -3.79
N LEU A 439 -4.38 -0.72 -4.49
CA LEU A 439 -4.29 -0.95 -5.94
C LEU A 439 -4.49 -2.43 -6.29
N ARG A 440 -3.98 -3.36 -5.47
CA ARG A 440 -4.19 -4.80 -5.66
C ARG A 440 -5.66 -5.18 -5.59
N LEU A 441 -6.45 -4.47 -4.79
CA LEU A 441 -7.90 -4.66 -4.73
C LEU A 441 -8.63 -3.88 -5.83
N ALA A 442 -8.31 -2.60 -6.03
CA ALA A 442 -9.02 -1.72 -6.95
C ALA A 442 -8.80 -2.07 -8.43
N LEU A 443 -7.58 -2.39 -8.87
CA LEU A 443 -7.30 -2.61 -10.31
C LEU A 443 -8.06 -3.82 -10.89
N PRO A 444 -8.10 -5.00 -10.23
CA PRO A 444 -8.93 -6.10 -10.72
C PRO A 444 -10.42 -5.75 -10.74
N VAL A 445 -10.91 -5.00 -9.75
CA VAL A 445 -12.32 -4.54 -9.74
C VAL A 445 -12.59 -3.56 -10.89
N LEU A 446 -11.67 -2.65 -11.20
CA LEU A 446 -11.81 -1.76 -12.35
C LEU A 446 -11.91 -2.55 -13.67
N ALA A 447 -11.03 -3.54 -13.86
CA ALA A 447 -11.08 -4.41 -15.01
C ALA A 447 -12.37 -5.25 -15.05
N GLU A 448 -12.83 -5.74 -13.90
CA GLU A 448 -14.12 -6.43 -13.74
C GLU A 448 -15.27 -5.52 -14.19
N GLN A 449 -15.33 -4.26 -13.74
CA GLN A 449 -16.38 -3.31 -14.11
C GLN A 449 -16.37 -2.97 -15.60
N LEU A 450 -15.19 -2.84 -16.22
CA LEU A 450 -15.07 -2.64 -17.67
C LEU A 450 -15.61 -3.84 -18.45
N LEU A 451 -15.35 -5.05 -17.98
CA LEU A 451 -15.90 -6.27 -18.60
C LEU A 451 -17.41 -6.39 -18.39
N THR A 452 -17.95 -5.94 -17.26
CA THR A 452 -19.41 -5.87 -17.06
C THR A 452 -20.08 -4.98 -18.10
N ILE A 453 -19.50 -3.81 -18.40
CA ILE A 453 -20.02 -2.93 -19.46
C ILE A 453 -19.90 -3.58 -20.83
N LEU A 454 -18.83 -4.32 -21.08
CA LEU A 454 -18.57 -4.94 -22.37
C LEU A 454 -19.63 -5.97 -22.77
N VAL A 455 -20.23 -6.68 -21.80
CA VAL A 455 -21.37 -7.57 -22.04
C VAL A 455 -22.53 -6.80 -22.68
N VAL A 456 -22.94 -5.71 -22.04
CA VAL A 456 -24.05 -4.86 -22.51
C VAL A 456 -23.71 -4.22 -23.85
N TYR A 457 -22.48 -3.76 -24.02
CA TYR A 457 -22.04 -3.11 -25.24
C TYR A 457 -21.96 -4.09 -26.43
N SER A 458 -21.47 -5.31 -26.22
CA SER A 458 -21.46 -6.37 -27.24
C SER A 458 -22.86 -6.63 -27.78
N ASP A 459 -23.84 -6.75 -26.88
CA ASP A 459 -25.23 -7.00 -27.24
C ASP A 459 -25.86 -5.80 -27.97
N ALA A 460 -25.58 -4.59 -27.50
CA ALA A 460 -26.03 -3.36 -28.17
C ALA A 460 -25.47 -3.21 -29.58
N VAL A 461 -24.17 -3.52 -29.79
CA VAL A 461 -23.53 -3.48 -31.11
C VAL A 461 -24.15 -4.50 -32.06
N LEU A 462 -24.34 -5.73 -31.60
CA LEU A 462 -24.97 -6.78 -32.42
C LEU A 462 -26.40 -6.38 -32.82
N THR A 463 -27.13 -5.78 -31.88
CA THR A 463 -28.51 -5.34 -32.09
C THR A 463 -28.62 -4.19 -33.08
N GLY A 464 -27.79 -3.16 -32.91
CA GLY A 464 -27.80 -2.00 -33.80
C GLY A 464 -27.33 -2.29 -35.22
N HIS A 465 -26.46 -3.31 -35.42
CA HIS A 465 -26.01 -3.68 -36.75
C HIS A 465 -26.94 -4.67 -37.48
N TYR A 466 -27.64 -5.55 -36.75
CA TYR A 466 -28.30 -6.71 -37.38
C TYR A 466 -29.80 -6.87 -37.10
N PHE A 467 -30.37 -6.24 -36.06
CA PHE A 467 -31.77 -6.49 -35.66
C PHE A 467 -32.73 -5.31 -35.83
N GLY A 468 -32.27 -4.06 -35.70
CA GLY A 468 -33.04 -2.85 -35.99
C GLY A 468 -33.50 -2.05 -34.76
N ASP A 469 -34.28 -0.98 -35.00
CA ASP A 469 -34.66 0.02 -33.99
C ASP A 469 -35.55 -0.51 -32.84
N PRO A 470 -36.54 -1.39 -33.06
CA PRO A 470 -37.37 -1.94 -31.97
C PRO A 470 -36.57 -2.76 -30.95
N GLU A 471 -35.59 -3.54 -31.43
CA GLU A 471 -34.69 -4.33 -30.59
C GLU A 471 -33.69 -3.44 -29.84
N LEU A 472 -33.19 -2.37 -30.46
CA LEU A 472 -32.38 -1.34 -29.79
C LEU A 472 -33.15 -0.64 -28.66
N ALA A 473 -34.41 -0.28 -28.90
CA ALA A 473 -35.28 0.29 -27.87
C ALA A 473 -35.52 -0.69 -26.71
N ALA A 474 -35.68 -1.98 -27.01
CA ALA A 474 -35.83 -3.03 -26.01
C ALA A 474 -34.58 -3.19 -25.11
N ILE A 475 -33.36 -3.10 -25.65
CA ILE A 475 -32.12 -3.13 -24.84
C ILE A 475 -32.08 -2.00 -23.81
N ASN A 476 -32.43 -0.77 -24.21
CA ASN A 476 -32.43 0.37 -23.30
C ASN A 476 -33.42 0.16 -22.15
N LEU A 477 -34.58 -0.44 -22.43
CA LEU A 477 -35.56 -0.81 -21.41
C LEU A 477 -35.01 -1.83 -20.41
N LEU A 478 -34.43 -2.90 -20.96
CA LEU A 478 -33.86 -3.99 -20.18
C LEU A 478 -32.80 -3.49 -19.22
N ASN A 479 -32.01 -2.48 -19.60
CA ASN A 479 -31.01 -1.87 -18.71
C ASN A 479 -31.63 -1.32 -17.43
N TYR A 480 -32.82 -0.70 -17.47
CA TYR A 480 -33.50 -0.20 -16.27
C TYR A 480 -33.99 -1.33 -15.38
N VAL A 481 -34.59 -2.37 -15.97
CA VAL A 481 -35.06 -3.56 -15.24
C VAL A 481 -33.88 -4.29 -14.58
N MET A 482 -32.78 -4.44 -15.32
CA MET A 482 -31.56 -5.07 -14.83
C MET A 482 -30.88 -4.25 -13.73
N TRP A 483 -30.89 -2.92 -13.82
CA TRP A 483 -30.42 -2.05 -12.73
C TRP A 483 -31.26 -2.21 -11.46
N PHE A 484 -32.59 -2.28 -11.58
CA PHE A 484 -33.46 -2.56 -10.45
C PHE A 484 -33.14 -3.92 -9.81
N LEU A 485 -33.02 -4.99 -10.62
CA LEU A 485 -32.67 -6.32 -10.12
C LEU A 485 -31.30 -6.34 -9.42
N THR A 486 -30.31 -5.68 -10.01
CA THR A 486 -28.96 -5.57 -9.43
C THR A 486 -28.97 -4.83 -8.09
N SER A 487 -29.88 -3.85 -7.89
CA SER A 487 -30.04 -3.16 -6.60
C SER A 487 -30.48 -4.10 -5.47
N LEU A 488 -31.30 -5.10 -5.78
CA LEU A 488 -31.69 -6.15 -4.82
C LEU A 488 -30.51 -7.05 -4.47
N TRP A 489 -29.60 -7.29 -5.41
CA TRP A 489 -28.40 -8.10 -5.19
C TRP A 489 -27.40 -7.39 -4.28
N LEU A 490 -27.29 -6.06 -4.43
CA LEU A 490 -26.44 -5.21 -3.60
C LEU A 490 -26.81 -5.26 -2.11
N LEU A 491 -28.09 -5.52 -1.79
CA LEU A 491 -28.53 -5.73 -0.41
C LEU A 491 -27.73 -6.83 0.28
N VAL A 492 -27.52 -7.97 -0.36
CA VAL A 492 -26.74 -9.07 0.23
C VAL A 492 -25.25 -8.84 0.05
N SER A 493 -24.83 -8.32 -1.10
CA SER A 493 -23.42 -8.06 -1.42
C SER A 493 -22.75 -7.09 -0.44
N ILE A 494 -23.43 -6.00 -0.04
CA ILE A 494 -22.84 -5.00 0.88
C ILE A 494 -22.66 -5.61 2.28
N GLY A 495 -23.68 -6.30 2.79
CA GLY A 495 -23.64 -6.93 4.11
C GLY A 495 -22.60 -8.06 4.19
N SER A 496 -22.54 -8.89 3.15
CA SER A 496 -21.58 -10.00 3.06
C SER A 496 -20.13 -9.51 2.94
N THR A 497 -19.84 -8.54 2.05
CA THR A 497 -18.49 -7.97 1.92
C THR A 497 -18.00 -7.39 3.24
N ALA A 498 -18.83 -6.59 3.92
CA ALA A 498 -18.45 -5.92 5.17
C ALA A 498 -18.19 -6.92 6.32
N LEU A 499 -19.05 -7.92 6.50
CA LEU A 499 -18.88 -8.92 7.56
C LEU A 499 -17.75 -9.91 7.28
N VAL A 500 -17.62 -10.40 6.04
CA VAL A 500 -16.51 -11.29 5.67
C VAL A 500 -15.19 -10.54 5.84
N ALA A 501 -15.09 -9.28 5.35
CA ALA A 501 -13.92 -8.45 5.58
C ALA A 501 -13.61 -8.27 7.07
N ARG A 502 -14.64 -8.06 7.89
CA ARG A 502 -14.48 -7.93 9.34
C ARG A 502 -13.87 -9.16 9.99
N PHE A 503 -14.45 -10.34 9.72
CA PHE A 503 -14.00 -11.59 10.34
C PHE A 503 -12.66 -12.06 9.79
N VAL A 504 -12.39 -11.87 8.49
CA VAL A 504 -11.07 -12.11 7.89
C VAL A 504 -10.01 -11.20 8.53
N GLY A 505 -10.33 -9.91 8.74
CA GLY A 505 -9.46 -8.98 9.44
C GLY A 505 -9.15 -9.38 10.88
N ALA A 506 -10.13 -9.94 11.58
CA ALA A 506 -9.98 -10.46 12.94
C ALA A 506 -9.24 -11.81 13.01
N GLY A 507 -8.97 -12.46 11.87
CA GLY A 507 -8.39 -13.81 11.80
C GLY A 507 -9.39 -14.94 12.08
N ASP A 508 -10.69 -14.64 12.21
CA ASP A 508 -11.75 -15.62 12.47
C ASP A 508 -12.32 -16.18 11.15
N TRP A 509 -11.56 -17.11 10.57
CA TRP A 509 -11.93 -17.75 9.30
C TRP A 509 -13.18 -18.62 9.39
N GLU A 510 -13.51 -19.14 10.58
CA GLU A 510 -14.71 -19.97 10.78
C GLU A 510 -15.97 -19.11 10.69
N LEU A 511 -16.00 -17.96 11.37
CA LEU A 511 -17.11 -17.01 11.23
C LEU A 511 -17.17 -16.40 9.83
N ALA A 512 -16.03 -16.13 9.19
CA ALA A 512 -16.02 -15.65 7.80
C ALA A 512 -16.67 -16.66 6.83
N GLN A 513 -16.41 -17.96 7.02
CA GLN A 513 -17.05 -19.03 6.25
C GLN A 513 -18.54 -19.14 6.56
N LYS A 514 -18.94 -19.13 7.85
CA LYS A 514 -20.36 -19.14 8.23
C LYS A 514 -21.13 -17.96 7.64
N VAL A 515 -20.56 -16.74 7.67
CA VAL A 515 -21.18 -15.57 7.01
C VAL A 515 -21.34 -15.80 5.51
N THR A 516 -20.35 -16.43 4.86
CA THR A 516 -20.43 -16.77 3.43
C THR A 516 -21.57 -17.76 3.16
N ASP A 517 -21.68 -18.84 3.95
CA ASP A 517 -22.78 -19.82 3.86
C ASP A 517 -24.15 -19.15 4.04
N GLN A 518 -24.30 -18.31 5.07
CA GLN A 518 -25.55 -17.60 5.35
C GLN A 518 -25.89 -16.56 4.28
N SER A 519 -24.88 -15.89 3.69
CA SER A 519 -25.08 -14.95 2.59
C SER A 519 -25.62 -15.64 1.34
N TYR A 520 -25.16 -16.88 1.06
CA TYR A 520 -25.70 -17.72 -0.01
C TYR A 520 -27.16 -18.10 0.25
N ILE A 521 -27.54 -18.45 1.48
CA ILE A 521 -28.95 -18.73 1.83
C ILE A 521 -29.82 -17.51 1.54
N VAL A 522 -29.44 -16.34 2.05
CA VAL A 522 -30.20 -15.09 1.83
C VAL A 522 -30.26 -14.77 0.33
N GLY A 523 -29.16 -14.96 -0.40
CA GLY A 523 -29.10 -14.78 -1.84
C GLY A 523 -30.06 -15.68 -2.60
N ILE A 524 -30.11 -16.98 -2.29
CA ILE A 524 -31.03 -17.94 -2.91
C ILE A 524 -32.48 -17.56 -2.62
N VAL A 525 -32.81 -17.22 -1.38
CA VAL A 525 -34.18 -16.81 -1.01
C VAL A 525 -34.61 -15.57 -1.81
N LEU A 526 -33.77 -14.54 -1.87
CA LEU A 526 -34.08 -13.33 -2.64
C LEU A 526 -34.13 -13.59 -4.14
N ALA A 527 -33.29 -14.47 -4.67
CA ALA A 527 -33.32 -14.83 -6.08
C ALA A 527 -34.61 -15.60 -6.44
N VAL A 528 -35.04 -16.54 -5.59
CA VAL A 528 -36.31 -17.27 -5.77
C VAL A 528 -37.48 -16.30 -5.73
N ILE A 529 -37.52 -15.40 -4.75
CA ILE A 529 -38.56 -14.36 -4.66
C ILE A 529 -38.55 -13.50 -5.94
N SER A 530 -37.39 -13.00 -6.35
CA SER A 530 -37.26 -12.15 -7.54
C SER A 530 -37.65 -12.88 -8.83
N THR A 531 -37.33 -14.19 -8.93
CA THR A 531 -37.69 -15.03 -10.07
C THR A 531 -39.20 -15.25 -10.13
N ILE A 532 -39.83 -15.59 -8.99
CA ILE A 532 -41.28 -15.79 -8.88
C ILE A 532 -42.01 -14.49 -9.20
N THR A 533 -41.63 -13.38 -8.56
CA THR A 533 -42.21 -12.06 -8.82
C THR A 533 -42.05 -11.68 -10.29
N GLY A 534 -40.86 -11.89 -10.87
CA GLY A 534 -40.62 -11.66 -12.29
C GLY A 534 -41.53 -12.50 -13.18
N MET A 535 -41.73 -13.79 -12.89
CA MET A 535 -42.63 -14.65 -13.68
C MET A 535 -44.09 -14.18 -13.65
N PHE A 536 -44.58 -13.63 -12.54
CA PHE A 536 -45.97 -13.16 -12.43
C PHE A 536 -46.18 -11.72 -12.94
N PHE A 537 -45.18 -10.86 -12.84
CA PHE A 537 -45.33 -9.42 -13.06
C PHE A 537 -44.42 -8.85 -14.17
N CYS A 538 -43.68 -9.68 -14.93
CA CYS A 538 -42.80 -9.23 -16.01
C CYS A 538 -43.54 -8.38 -17.06
N ASP A 539 -44.71 -8.83 -17.51
CA ASP A 539 -45.49 -8.12 -18.53
C ASP A 539 -46.06 -6.80 -18.01
N ASP A 540 -46.49 -6.78 -16.74
CA ASP A 540 -46.98 -5.56 -16.09
C ASP A 540 -45.85 -4.55 -15.84
N ALA A 541 -44.66 -5.03 -15.48
CA ALA A 541 -43.47 -4.19 -15.31
C ALA A 541 -43.05 -3.52 -16.63
N ILE A 542 -43.14 -4.22 -17.76
CA ILE A 542 -42.86 -3.64 -19.08
C ILE A 542 -43.92 -2.63 -19.49
N ARG A 543 -45.21 -2.90 -19.23
CA ARG A 543 -46.31 -1.96 -19.51
C ARG A 543 -46.18 -0.66 -18.72
N LEU A 544 -45.73 -0.74 -17.47
CA LEU A 544 -45.51 0.43 -16.62
C LEU A 544 -44.47 1.41 -17.20
N LEU A 545 -43.57 0.93 -18.05
CA LEU A 545 -42.50 1.71 -18.66
C LEU A 545 -42.91 2.40 -19.99
N GLN A 546 -44.21 2.38 -20.34
CA GLN A 546 -44.83 3.18 -21.42
C GLN A 546 -44.19 3.05 -22.82
N LEU A 547 -43.98 1.83 -23.32
CA LEU A 547 -43.43 1.60 -24.67
C LEU A 547 -44.48 1.12 -25.69
N GLU A 548 -44.22 1.43 -26.96
CA GLU A 548 -44.96 0.94 -28.15
C GLU A 548 -44.86 -0.60 -28.31
N ASP A 549 -45.90 -1.21 -28.89
CA ASP A 549 -46.20 -2.65 -28.80
C ASP A 549 -45.07 -3.61 -29.21
N THR A 550 -44.21 -3.26 -30.18
CA THR A 550 -43.19 -4.18 -30.71
C THR A 550 -41.92 -4.24 -29.86
N ALA A 551 -41.42 -3.11 -29.35
CA ALA A 551 -40.26 -3.06 -28.46
C ALA A 551 -40.55 -3.70 -27.10
N ALA A 552 -41.76 -3.49 -26.58
CA ALA A 552 -42.24 -4.15 -25.36
C ALA A 552 -42.21 -5.69 -25.49
N GLN A 553 -42.70 -6.24 -26.60
CA GLN A 553 -42.66 -7.69 -26.86
C GLN A 553 -41.23 -8.24 -26.92
N ARG A 554 -40.28 -7.50 -27.52
CA ARG A 554 -38.87 -7.90 -27.57
C ARG A 554 -38.23 -7.94 -26.19
N ALA A 555 -38.50 -6.95 -25.35
CA ALA A 555 -38.03 -6.93 -23.96
C ALA A 555 -38.63 -8.07 -23.14
N THR A 556 -39.94 -8.36 -23.30
CA THR A 556 -40.61 -9.49 -22.63
C THR A 556 -39.91 -10.81 -22.95
N VAL A 557 -39.64 -11.09 -24.23
CA VAL A 557 -38.97 -12.32 -24.66
C VAL A 557 -37.59 -12.45 -24.03
N TYR A 558 -36.83 -11.36 -23.96
CA TYR A 558 -35.51 -11.35 -23.33
C TYR A 558 -35.61 -11.68 -21.84
N LEU A 559 -36.50 -11.01 -21.10
CA LEU A 559 -36.67 -11.25 -19.66
C LEU A 559 -37.12 -12.68 -19.36
N TRP A 560 -38.02 -13.27 -20.14
CA TRP A 560 -38.44 -14.66 -19.96
C TRP A 560 -37.29 -15.66 -20.12
N ILE A 561 -36.29 -15.36 -20.97
CA ILE A 561 -35.08 -16.17 -21.11
C ILE A 561 -34.14 -15.96 -19.92
N PHE A 562 -34.07 -14.75 -19.37
CA PHE A 562 -33.16 -14.41 -18.29
C PHE A 562 -33.67 -14.78 -16.89
N LEU A 563 -35.00 -14.77 -16.66
CA LEU A 563 -35.63 -15.05 -15.37
C LEU A 563 -35.15 -16.35 -14.71
N PRO A 564 -35.06 -17.50 -15.41
CA PRO A 564 -34.56 -18.75 -14.83
C PRO A 564 -33.08 -18.70 -14.40
N VAL A 565 -32.31 -17.75 -14.92
CA VAL A 565 -30.87 -17.58 -14.64
C VAL A 565 -30.62 -16.63 -13.46
N LEU A 566 -31.62 -15.86 -13.02
CA LEU A 566 -31.49 -14.94 -11.87
C LEU A 566 -30.85 -15.58 -10.62
N PRO A 567 -31.17 -16.84 -10.23
CA PRO A 567 -30.47 -17.50 -9.13
C PRO A 567 -28.97 -17.62 -9.34
N ALA A 568 -28.52 -18.03 -10.53
CA ALA A 568 -27.09 -18.14 -10.81
C ALA A 568 -26.41 -16.77 -10.79
N SER A 569 -27.05 -15.75 -11.36
CA SER A 569 -26.52 -14.37 -11.36
C SER A 569 -26.45 -13.76 -9.96
N MET A 570 -27.42 -14.05 -9.09
CA MET A 570 -27.37 -13.63 -7.68
C MET A 570 -26.22 -14.33 -6.93
N LEU A 571 -26.04 -15.63 -7.14
CA LEU A 571 -24.93 -16.38 -6.55
C LEU A 571 -23.56 -15.90 -7.05
N GLU A 572 -23.47 -15.52 -8.33
CA GLU A 572 -22.30 -14.87 -8.90
C GLU A 572 -21.95 -13.61 -8.10
N VAL A 573 -22.89 -12.67 -7.97
CA VAL A 573 -22.66 -11.39 -7.27
C VAL A 573 -22.33 -11.59 -5.79
N VAL A 574 -23.10 -12.42 -5.08
CA VAL A 574 -22.89 -12.68 -3.64
C VAL A 574 -21.56 -13.39 -3.40
N GLY A 575 -21.21 -14.39 -4.22
CA GLY A 575 -19.96 -15.12 -4.06
C GLY A 575 -18.73 -14.26 -4.39
N ILE A 576 -18.81 -13.42 -5.42
CA ILE A 576 -17.76 -12.44 -5.69
C ILE A 576 -17.66 -11.46 -4.51
N ALA A 577 -18.76 -10.99 -3.94
CA ALA A 577 -18.76 -10.11 -2.77
C ALA A 577 -18.05 -10.72 -1.56
N CYS A 578 -18.31 -11.99 -1.24
CA CYS A 578 -17.61 -12.72 -0.18
C CYS A 578 -16.10 -12.85 -0.47
N LEU A 579 -15.72 -13.22 -1.70
CA LEU A 579 -14.31 -13.33 -2.11
C LEU A 579 -13.59 -11.96 -2.04
N ARG A 580 -14.25 -10.87 -2.47
CA ARG A 580 -13.74 -9.50 -2.30
C ARG A 580 -13.55 -9.16 -0.83
N GLY A 581 -14.51 -9.50 0.04
CA GLY A 581 -14.38 -9.33 1.49
C GLY A 581 -13.15 -10.05 2.07
N ALA A 582 -12.82 -11.23 1.54
CA ALA A 582 -11.60 -11.96 1.90
C ALA A 582 -10.30 -11.41 1.27
N GLY A 583 -10.38 -10.37 0.43
CA GLY A 583 -9.25 -9.73 -0.24
C GLY A 583 -8.89 -10.33 -1.61
N ASP A 584 -9.74 -11.20 -2.17
CA ASP A 584 -9.57 -11.79 -3.49
C ASP A 584 -10.48 -11.15 -4.53
N THR A 585 -10.00 -10.06 -5.13
CA THR A 585 -10.67 -9.36 -6.23
C THR A 585 -10.36 -9.96 -7.61
N VAL A 586 -9.38 -10.86 -7.70
CA VAL A 586 -8.96 -11.47 -8.98
C VAL A 586 -9.96 -12.54 -9.41
N SER A 587 -10.55 -13.27 -8.46
CA SER A 587 -11.56 -14.29 -8.77
C SER A 587 -12.78 -13.69 -9.49
N GLY A 588 -13.25 -12.51 -9.06
CA GLY A 588 -14.33 -11.79 -9.74
C GLY A 588 -13.98 -11.40 -11.18
N LEU A 589 -12.77 -10.88 -11.39
CA LEU A 589 -12.25 -10.58 -12.73
C LEU A 589 -12.24 -11.82 -13.65
N ILE A 590 -11.73 -12.96 -13.17
CA ILE A 590 -11.67 -14.21 -13.95
C ILE A 590 -13.08 -14.67 -14.35
N VAL A 591 -14.02 -14.60 -13.41
CA VAL A 591 -15.42 -14.96 -13.65
C VAL A 591 -16.03 -14.06 -14.71
N MET A 592 -15.80 -12.74 -14.64
CA MET A 592 -16.34 -11.79 -15.61
C MET A 592 -15.72 -11.95 -17.01
N VAL A 593 -14.45 -12.35 -17.10
CA VAL A 593 -13.83 -12.74 -18.38
C VAL A 593 -14.56 -13.95 -18.97
N ALA A 594 -14.83 -14.98 -18.17
CA ALA A 594 -15.55 -16.16 -18.63
C ALA A 594 -16.98 -15.84 -19.07
N VAL A 595 -17.70 -15.01 -18.30
CA VAL A 595 -19.04 -14.51 -18.64
C VAL A 595 -19.03 -13.82 -20.01
N ASN A 596 -18.07 -12.92 -20.26
CA ASN A 596 -17.94 -12.22 -21.54
C ASN A 596 -17.62 -13.17 -22.70
N VAL A 597 -16.67 -14.09 -22.51
CA VAL A 597 -16.28 -15.06 -23.54
C VAL A 597 -17.46 -15.95 -23.90
N VAL A 598 -18.17 -16.47 -22.90
CA VAL A 598 -19.37 -17.30 -23.12
C VAL A 598 -20.48 -16.48 -23.78
N ASN A 599 -20.71 -15.24 -23.33
CA ASN A 599 -21.71 -14.37 -23.94
C ASN A 599 -21.42 -14.20 -25.44
N VAL A 600 -20.24 -13.74 -25.83
CA VAL A 600 -19.89 -13.53 -27.24
C VAL A 600 -19.93 -14.85 -28.04
N ALA A 601 -19.40 -15.93 -27.47
CA ALA A 601 -19.32 -17.23 -28.13
C ALA A 601 -20.69 -17.92 -28.33
N VAL A 602 -21.70 -17.56 -27.53
CA VAL A 602 -23.06 -18.12 -27.64
C VAL A 602 -24.00 -17.14 -28.35
N SER A 603 -23.99 -15.86 -27.97
CA SER A 603 -24.85 -14.83 -28.55
C SER A 603 -24.63 -14.65 -30.03
N TRP A 604 -23.37 -14.48 -30.47
CA TRP A 604 -23.11 -14.18 -31.88
C TRP A 604 -23.48 -15.36 -32.81
N PRO A 605 -23.10 -16.61 -32.51
CA PRO A 605 -23.50 -17.73 -33.37
C PRO A 605 -25.00 -18.02 -33.38
N LEU A 606 -25.69 -17.96 -32.23
CA LEU A 606 -27.14 -18.21 -32.18
C LEU A 606 -27.96 -17.07 -32.75
N ALA A 607 -27.51 -15.83 -32.59
CA ALA A 607 -28.22 -14.68 -33.14
C ALA A 607 -28.12 -14.62 -34.67
N LEU A 608 -27.06 -15.16 -35.26
CA LEU A 608 -26.76 -15.01 -36.70
C LEU A 608 -26.74 -16.35 -37.47
N GLY A 609 -27.02 -17.47 -36.81
CA GLY A 609 -26.98 -18.81 -37.41
C GLY A 609 -25.58 -19.27 -37.87
N LEU A 610 -24.52 -18.89 -37.15
CA LEU A 610 -23.14 -19.19 -37.54
C LEU A 610 -22.67 -20.56 -37.04
N PHE A 611 -21.63 -21.10 -37.69
CA PHE A 611 -20.96 -22.35 -37.28
C PHE A 611 -21.87 -23.59 -37.16
N GLY A 612 -22.97 -23.63 -37.93
CA GLY A 612 -23.93 -24.73 -37.89
C GLY A 612 -24.93 -24.67 -36.72
N MET A 613 -24.92 -23.58 -35.94
CA MET A 613 -25.95 -23.29 -34.95
C MET A 613 -27.23 -22.77 -35.60
N PRO A 614 -28.41 -23.01 -34.98
CA PRO A 614 -29.67 -22.48 -35.50
C PRO A 614 -29.71 -20.96 -35.43
N ASP A 615 -30.29 -20.33 -36.45
CA ASP A 615 -30.58 -18.89 -36.45
C ASP A 615 -31.79 -18.61 -35.54
N MET A 616 -31.51 -18.10 -34.34
CA MET A 616 -32.49 -17.76 -33.31
C MET A 616 -32.74 -16.25 -33.23
N GLY A 617 -32.08 -15.43 -34.07
CA GLY A 617 -32.18 -13.98 -34.07
C GLY A 617 -32.04 -13.35 -32.68
N TRP A 618 -32.95 -12.43 -32.33
CA TRP A 618 -33.03 -11.76 -31.03
C TRP A 618 -32.96 -12.70 -29.81
N LYS A 619 -33.54 -13.91 -29.91
CA LYS A 619 -33.52 -14.89 -28.80
C LYS A 619 -32.11 -15.42 -28.55
N GLY A 620 -31.29 -15.55 -29.60
CA GLY A 620 -29.91 -16.01 -29.50
C GLY A 620 -29.05 -15.08 -28.63
N LEU A 621 -29.29 -13.78 -28.72
CA LEU A 621 -28.61 -12.76 -27.92
C LEU A 621 -29.00 -12.85 -26.43
N ALA A 622 -30.30 -12.97 -26.12
CA ALA A 622 -30.76 -13.20 -24.75
C ALA A 622 -30.20 -14.51 -24.14
N ILE A 623 -30.12 -15.58 -24.94
CA ILE A 623 -29.58 -16.89 -24.53
C ILE A 623 -28.09 -16.79 -24.20
N GLY A 624 -27.29 -16.06 -24.98
CA GLY A 624 -25.86 -15.96 -24.68
C GLY A 624 -25.55 -15.15 -23.43
N THR A 625 -26.27 -14.05 -23.18
CA THR A 625 -26.13 -13.30 -21.91
C THR A 625 -26.59 -14.13 -20.71
N ALA A 626 -27.70 -14.84 -20.83
CA ALA A 626 -28.16 -15.80 -19.82
C ALA A 626 -27.13 -16.93 -19.59
N SER A 627 -26.53 -17.47 -20.66
CA SER A 627 -25.50 -18.52 -20.56
C SER A 627 -24.24 -18.02 -19.88
N GLY A 628 -23.82 -16.78 -20.15
CA GLY A 628 -22.66 -16.14 -19.52
C GLY A 628 -22.80 -16.09 -18.00
N HIS A 629 -23.90 -15.52 -17.50
CA HIS A 629 -24.17 -15.42 -16.06
C HIS A 629 -24.43 -16.76 -15.39
N LEU A 630 -25.03 -17.72 -16.11
CA LEU A 630 -25.16 -19.09 -15.61
C LEU A 630 -23.79 -19.72 -15.37
N VAL A 631 -22.87 -19.61 -16.33
CA VAL A 631 -21.50 -20.10 -16.19
C VAL A 631 -20.77 -19.34 -15.08
N GLY A 632 -20.93 -18.02 -15.00
CA GLY A 632 -20.32 -17.20 -13.94
C GLY A 632 -20.72 -17.63 -12.53
N GLY A 633 -22.03 -17.80 -12.29
CA GLY A 633 -22.56 -18.31 -11.02
C GLY A 633 -22.05 -19.70 -10.65
N LEU A 634 -22.02 -20.62 -11.63
CA LEU A 634 -21.49 -21.97 -11.42
C LEU A 634 -19.98 -21.98 -11.13
N MET A 635 -19.22 -21.10 -11.78
CA MET A 635 -17.77 -20.96 -11.55
C MET A 635 -17.47 -20.48 -10.14
N VAL A 636 -18.13 -19.41 -9.68
CA VAL A 636 -17.94 -18.88 -8.32
C VAL A 636 -18.34 -19.90 -7.26
N LEU A 637 -19.48 -20.58 -7.47
CA LEU A 637 -19.92 -21.67 -6.59
C LEU A 637 -18.87 -22.79 -6.54
N GLY A 638 -18.34 -23.20 -7.69
CA GLY A 638 -17.27 -24.20 -7.77
C GLY A 638 -15.97 -23.78 -7.06
N MET A 639 -15.59 -22.50 -7.16
CA MET A 639 -14.43 -21.94 -6.44
C MET A 639 -14.63 -22.02 -4.92
N LEU A 640 -15.80 -21.66 -4.42
CA LEU A 640 -16.10 -21.67 -2.99
C LEU A 640 -16.32 -23.09 -2.43
N ILE A 641 -16.84 -24.04 -3.21
CA ILE A 641 -16.92 -25.45 -2.79
C ILE A 641 -15.51 -26.05 -2.62
N ARG A 642 -14.58 -25.71 -3.52
CA ARG A 642 -13.19 -26.20 -3.48
C ARG A 642 -12.33 -25.55 -2.40
N GLY A 643 -12.74 -24.39 -1.89
CA GLY A 643 -11.97 -23.60 -0.95
C GLY A 643 -11.07 -22.60 -1.68
N ARG A 644 -11.45 -21.32 -1.68
CA ARG A 644 -10.69 -20.24 -2.30
C ARG A 644 -10.51 -19.10 -1.30
N SER A 645 -9.28 -18.63 -1.17
CA SER A 645 -8.94 -17.46 -0.34
C SER A 645 -9.41 -17.59 1.11
N GLY A 646 -9.28 -18.80 1.68
CA GLY A 646 -9.69 -19.13 3.05
C GLY A 646 -11.19 -19.37 3.23
N LEU A 647 -12.01 -19.15 2.21
CA LEU A 647 -13.46 -19.40 2.25
C LEU A 647 -13.80 -20.73 1.59
N ARG A 648 -14.59 -21.54 2.30
CA ARG A 648 -15.12 -22.82 1.81
C ARG A 648 -16.59 -22.96 2.20
N LEU A 649 -17.44 -23.26 1.22
CA LEU A 649 -18.85 -23.55 1.46
C LEU A 649 -19.00 -24.94 2.08
N HIS A 650 -19.75 -25.01 3.19
CA HIS A 650 -20.03 -26.26 3.88
C HIS A 650 -21.52 -26.58 3.76
N TRP A 651 -21.85 -27.66 3.05
CA TRP A 651 -23.24 -28.12 2.89
C TRP A 651 -23.96 -28.35 4.22
N ARG A 652 -23.22 -28.75 5.27
CA ARG A 652 -23.75 -28.96 6.64
C ARG A 652 -24.03 -27.65 7.38
N SER A 653 -23.40 -26.56 6.97
CA SER A 653 -23.55 -25.21 7.54
C SER A 653 -24.59 -24.36 6.81
N LEU A 654 -25.23 -24.88 5.75
CA LEU A 654 -26.36 -24.26 5.05
C LEU A 654 -27.70 -24.38 5.81
N VAL A 655 -27.64 -24.51 7.14
CA VAL A 655 -28.80 -24.39 8.01
C VAL A 655 -28.94 -22.91 8.39
N PRO A 656 -30.14 -22.31 8.33
CA PRO A 656 -30.32 -20.90 8.65
C PRO A 656 -29.89 -20.55 10.08
N ASP A 657 -28.87 -19.69 10.21
CA ASP A 657 -28.45 -19.04 11.45
C ASP A 657 -29.09 -17.64 11.49
N VAL A 658 -30.25 -17.56 12.13
CA VAL A 658 -31.05 -16.32 12.19
C VAL A 658 -30.25 -15.13 12.77
N PRO A 659 -29.46 -15.28 13.86
CA PRO A 659 -28.57 -14.23 14.33
C PRO A 659 -27.59 -13.70 13.27
N LEU A 660 -26.88 -14.57 12.56
CA LEU A 660 -25.92 -14.15 11.53
C LEU A 660 -26.62 -13.53 10.31
N ILE A 661 -27.71 -14.13 9.83
CA ILE A 661 -28.55 -13.58 8.76
C ILE A 661 -29.02 -12.17 9.14
N ARG A 662 -29.49 -11.98 10.38
CA ARG A 662 -29.92 -10.66 10.88
C ARG A 662 -28.77 -9.64 10.86
N ARG A 663 -27.53 -10.03 11.15
CA ARG A 663 -26.36 -9.14 11.05
C ARG A 663 -26.08 -8.76 9.60
N VAL A 664 -26.07 -9.73 8.68
CA VAL A 664 -25.90 -9.48 7.24
C VAL A 664 -26.97 -8.50 6.74
N CYS A 665 -28.24 -8.76 7.04
CA CYS A 665 -29.36 -7.91 6.63
C CYS A 665 -29.35 -6.53 7.32
N ARG A 666 -28.88 -6.41 8.56
CA ARG A 666 -28.80 -5.12 9.28
C ARG A 666 -27.88 -4.12 8.58
N ILE A 667 -26.82 -4.61 7.94
CA ILE A 667 -25.86 -3.80 7.17
C ILE A 667 -26.34 -3.69 5.72
N GLY A 668 -26.76 -4.82 5.15
CA GLY A 668 -27.14 -4.97 3.76
C GLY A 668 -28.40 -4.21 3.37
N PHE A 669 -29.47 -4.28 4.18
CA PHE A 669 -30.76 -3.67 3.86
C PHE A 669 -30.69 -2.15 3.69
N PRO A 670 -30.09 -1.37 4.63
CA PRO A 670 -29.93 0.07 4.40
C PRO A 670 -29.05 0.38 3.18
N GLY A 671 -28.00 -0.40 2.92
CA GLY A 671 -27.12 -0.21 1.76
C GLY A 671 -27.78 -0.52 0.42
N GLY A 672 -28.61 -1.56 0.35
CA GLY A 672 -29.40 -1.85 -0.85
C GLY A 672 -30.50 -0.81 -1.07
N LEU A 673 -31.17 -0.38 0.00
CA LEU A 673 -32.21 0.66 -0.07
C LEU A 673 -31.61 2.01 -0.49
N ASP A 674 -30.38 2.32 -0.09
CA ASP A 674 -29.64 3.50 -0.54
C ASP A 674 -29.52 3.53 -2.07
N VAL A 675 -29.07 2.44 -2.67
CA VAL A 675 -28.96 2.33 -4.15
C VAL A 675 -30.32 2.37 -4.84
N LEU A 676 -31.32 1.66 -4.30
CA LEU A 676 -32.67 1.68 -4.84
C LEU A 676 -33.27 3.10 -4.81
N THR A 677 -33.00 3.84 -3.74
CA THR A 677 -33.42 5.24 -3.58
C THR A 677 -32.75 6.12 -4.65
N ILE A 678 -31.44 5.96 -4.87
CA ILE A 678 -30.72 6.69 -5.93
C ILE A 678 -31.38 6.44 -7.29
N ILE A 679 -31.64 5.18 -7.65
CA ILE A 679 -32.24 4.83 -8.95
C ILE A 679 -33.64 5.46 -9.09
N SER A 680 -34.48 5.30 -8.06
CA SER A 680 -35.87 5.77 -8.09
C SER A 680 -35.94 7.30 -8.22
N LEU A 681 -35.10 8.02 -7.47
CA LEU A 681 -35.05 9.47 -7.50
C LEU A 681 -34.32 10.01 -8.73
N GLN A 682 -33.38 9.26 -9.30
CA GLN A 682 -32.78 9.59 -10.58
C GLN A 682 -33.80 9.52 -11.72
N LEU A 683 -34.67 8.50 -11.75
CA LEU A 683 -35.75 8.42 -12.75
C LEU A 683 -36.72 9.60 -12.63
N TRP A 684 -37.05 10.04 -11.41
CA TRP A 684 -37.84 11.24 -11.20
C TRP A 684 -37.12 12.50 -11.70
N PHE A 685 -35.82 12.63 -11.44
CA PHE A 685 -35.01 13.74 -11.98
C PHE A 685 -35.00 13.76 -13.52
N VAL A 686 -34.83 12.60 -14.16
CA VAL A 686 -34.91 12.46 -15.63
C VAL A 686 -36.29 12.90 -16.15
N ALA A 687 -37.38 12.55 -15.46
CA ALA A 687 -38.72 12.98 -15.84
C ALA A 687 -38.88 14.52 -15.84
N ILE A 688 -38.23 15.23 -14.89
CA ILE A 688 -38.20 16.70 -14.86
C ILE A 688 -37.45 17.25 -16.08
N VAL A 689 -36.31 16.65 -16.42
CA VAL A 689 -35.50 17.07 -17.59
C VAL A 689 -36.26 16.83 -18.90
N ASN A 690 -36.97 15.71 -19.03
CA ASN A 690 -37.75 15.38 -20.22
C ASN A 690 -38.90 16.38 -20.46
N GLN A 691 -39.44 17.02 -19.42
CA GLN A 691 -40.46 18.06 -19.55
C GLN A 691 -39.92 19.35 -20.20
N LEU A 692 -38.60 19.53 -20.29
CA LEU A 692 -37.96 20.69 -20.91
C LEU A 692 -37.90 20.59 -22.44
N GLY A 693 -38.23 19.42 -23.02
CA GLY A 693 -38.26 19.16 -24.46
C GLY A 693 -37.17 18.21 -24.96
N ASP A 694 -37.33 17.75 -26.20
CA ASP A 694 -36.53 16.66 -26.79
C ASP A 694 -35.03 16.99 -26.89
N LEU A 695 -34.68 18.25 -27.15
CA LEU A 695 -33.28 18.70 -27.21
C LEU A 695 -32.60 18.56 -25.83
N ALA A 696 -33.28 18.97 -24.76
CA ALA A 696 -32.78 18.87 -23.40
C ALA A 696 -32.63 17.40 -22.95
N ALA A 697 -33.60 16.56 -23.29
CA ALA A 697 -33.55 15.12 -23.00
C ALA A 697 -32.38 14.45 -23.73
N ALA A 698 -32.17 14.76 -25.01
CA ALA A 698 -31.06 14.24 -25.79
C ALA A 698 -29.70 14.70 -25.23
N ALA A 699 -29.56 16.00 -24.92
CA ALA A 699 -28.35 16.56 -24.35
C ALA A 699 -28.00 15.93 -22.99
N HIS A 700 -29.00 15.75 -22.12
CA HIS A 700 -28.85 15.07 -20.84
C HIS A 700 -28.42 13.62 -20.99
N GLY A 701 -29.04 12.88 -21.92
CA GLY A 701 -28.69 11.49 -22.19
C GLY A 701 -27.24 11.31 -22.63
N ILE A 702 -26.73 12.18 -23.50
CA ILE A 702 -25.32 12.15 -23.93
C ILE A 702 -24.38 12.56 -22.80
N ALA A 703 -24.71 13.63 -22.07
CA ALA A 703 -23.89 14.09 -20.95
C ALA A 703 -23.75 13.00 -19.85
N ILE A 704 -24.84 12.32 -19.47
CA ILE A 704 -24.79 11.18 -18.54
C ILE A 704 -23.95 10.02 -19.10
N ARG A 705 -24.06 9.71 -20.40
CA ARG A 705 -23.26 8.64 -21.02
C ARG A 705 -21.77 8.93 -20.90
N VAL A 706 -21.34 10.16 -21.21
CA VAL A 706 -19.94 10.57 -21.06
C VAL A 706 -19.54 10.56 -19.58
N GLU A 707 -20.39 11.07 -18.69
CA GLU A 707 -20.15 11.11 -17.24
C GLU A 707 -19.96 9.70 -16.65
N SER A 708 -20.73 8.71 -17.10
CA SER A 708 -20.71 7.33 -16.59
C SER A 708 -19.32 6.68 -16.63
N LEU A 709 -18.45 7.11 -17.56
CA LEU A 709 -17.07 6.63 -17.66
C LEU A 709 -16.22 7.04 -16.45
N ALA A 710 -16.50 8.20 -15.85
CA ALA A 710 -15.80 8.69 -14.66
C ALA A 710 -16.20 7.94 -13.37
N TYR A 711 -17.36 7.27 -13.35
CA TYR A 711 -17.81 6.47 -12.22
C TYR A 711 -17.04 5.15 -12.06
N LEU A 712 -16.47 4.62 -13.14
CA LEU A 712 -15.85 3.28 -13.12
C LEU A 712 -14.62 3.21 -12.20
N PRO A 713 -13.65 4.14 -12.29
CA PRO A 713 -12.57 4.19 -11.32
C PRO A 713 -13.11 4.40 -9.89
N GLY A 714 -14.10 5.28 -9.72
CA GLY A 714 -14.70 5.56 -8.42
C GLY A 714 -15.26 4.32 -7.74
N LEU A 715 -16.03 3.50 -8.47
CA LEU A 715 -16.61 2.25 -7.97
C LEU A 715 -15.52 1.26 -7.55
N ALA A 716 -14.44 1.16 -8.34
CA ALA A 716 -13.33 0.26 -8.03
C ALA A 716 -12.63 0.63 -6.71
N PHE A 717 -12.37 1.92 -6.49
CA PHE A 717 -11.77 2.41 -5.25
C PHE A 717 -12.75 2.39 -4.07
N GLU A 718 -14.05 2.58 -4.31
CA GLU A 718 -15.10 2.43 -3.28
C GLU A 718 -15.13 0.99 -2.73
N VAL A 719 -15.12 -0.02 -3.62
CA VAL A 719 -15.10 -1.45 -3.24
C VAL A 719 -13.81 -1.81 -2.49
N ALA A 720 -12.67 -1.29 -2.94
CA ALA A 720 -11.39 -1.50 -2.26
C ALA A 720 -11.38 -0.84 -0.87
N ALA A 721 -11.90 0.37 -0.72
CA ALA A 721 -12.03 1.06 0.56
C ALA A 721 -12.97 0.30 1.51
N THR A 722 -14.11 -0.19 1.02
CA THR A 722 -15.05 -1.03 1.78
C THR A 722 -14.35 -2.25 2.38
N THR A 723 -13.56 -2.95 1.56
CA THR A 723 -12.85 -4.17 1.97
C THR A 723 -11.75 -3.86 2.99
N LEU A 724 -10.88 -2.90 2.69
CA LEU A 724 -9.74 -2.56 3.56
C LEU A 724 -10.19 -2.01 4.92
N VAL A 725 -11.20 -1.14 4.93
CA VAL A 725 -11.75 -0.63 6.19
C VAL A 725 -12.34 -1.77 7.02
N GLY A 726 -13.11 -2.67 6.39
CA GLY A 726 -13.65 -3.85 7.06
C GLY A 726 -12.56 -4.71 7.70
N GLN A 727 -11.51 -5.05 6.95
CA GLN A 727 -10.39 -5.87 7.41
C GLN A 727 -9.57 -5.18 8.50
N TYR A 728 -9.17 -3.92 8.32
CA TYR A 728 -8.36 -3.21 9.31
C TYR A 728 -9.11 -2.97 10.61
N LEU A 729 -10.41 -2.66 10.56
CA LEU A 729 -11.21 -2.58 11.78
C LEU A 729 -11.41 -3.96 12.43
N GLY A 730 -11.46 -5.04 11.66
CA GLY A 730 -11.45 -6.42 12.19
C GLY A 730 -10.17 -6.75 12.93
N ALA A 731 -9.03 -6.29 12.42
CA ALA A 731 -7.72 -6.45 13.05
C ALA A 731 -7.49 -5.53 14.26
N GLY A 732 -8.45 -4.66 14.62
CA GLY A 732 -8.29 -3.65 15.66
C GLY A 732 -7.43 -2.43 15.25
N ASP A 733 -7.00 -2.34 13.99
CA ASP A 733 -6.13 -1.28 13.49
C ASP A 733 -6.93 -0.11 12.89
N HIS A 734 -7.48 0.71 13.78
CA HIS A 734 -8.23 1.92 13.40
C HIS A 734 -7.39 2.95 12.61
N ARG A 735 -6.07 2.96 12.80
CA ARG A 735 -5.16 3.89 12.10
C ARG A 735 -5.04 3.51 10.64
N ARG A 736 -4.78 2.23 10.33
CA ARG A 736 -4.75 1.74 8.96
C ARG A 736 -6.09 1.80 8.26
N ALA A 737 -7.19 1.55 8.98
CA ALA A 737 -8.53 1.78 8.44
C ALA A 737 -8.67 3.23 7.94
N SER A 738 -8.31 4.22 8.77
CA SER A 738 -8.39 5.64 8.39
C SER A 738 -7.45 6.00 7.23
N ARG A 739 -6.21 5.47 7.25
CA ARG A 739 -5.22 5.71 6.18
C ARG A 739 -5.64 5.11 4.84
N SER A 740 -6.28 3.94 4.84
CA SER A 740 -6.78 3.31 3.62
C SER A 740 -7.83 4.16 2.91
N VAL A 741 -8.67 4.85 3.69
CA VAL A 741 -9.67 5.79 3.17
C VAL A 741 -9.01 7.05 2.61
N LEU A 742 -8.03 7.62 3.31
CA LEU A 742 -7.29 8.79 2.81
C LEU A 742 -6.55 8.46 1.51
N MET A 743 -5.96 7.27 1.41
CA MET A 743 -5.32 6.81 0.18
C MET A 743 -6.32 6.58 -0.96
N ALA A 744 -7.49 6.01 -0.67
CA ALA A 744 -8.56 5.88 -1.66
C ALA A 744 -9.03 7.26 -2.15
N LEU A 745 -9.16 8.25 -1.26
CA LEU A 745 -9.50 9.63 -1.60
C LEU A 745 -8.43 10.29 -2.49
N LEU A 746 -7.14 10.11 -2.20
CA LEU A 746 -6.08 10.73 -3.00
C LEU A 746 -5.92 10.08 -4.37
N VAL A 747 -5.87 8.74 -4.42
CA VAL A 747 -5.62 8.03 -5.68
C VAL A 747 -6.89 7.94 -6.50
N GLY A 748 -7.96 7.38 -5.93
CA GLY A 748 -9.25 7.24 -6.60
C GLY A 748 -9.89 8.59 -6.88
N GLY A 749 -9.85 9.52 -5.91
CA GLY A 749 -10.34 10.87 -6.11
C GLY A 749 -9.48 11.68 -7.07
N GLY A 750 -8.16 11.49 -7.08
CA GLY A 750 -7.28 12.08 -8.09
C GLY A 750 -7.65 11.67 -9.53
N ILE A 751 -8.00 10.40 -9.74
CA ILE A 751 -8.46 9.90 -11.06
C ILE A 751 -9.80 10.53 -11.45
N ILE A 752 -10.77 10.61 -10.53
CA ILE A 752 -12.07 11.25 -10.79
C ILE A 752 -11.91 12.74 -11.08
N ILE A 753 -11.05 13.44 -10.33
CA ILE A 753 -10.76 14.87 -10.56
C ILE A 753 -10.07 15.07 -11.91
N ALA A 754 -9.13 14.20 -12.28
CA ALA A 754 -8.50 14.23 -13.59
C ALA A 754 -9.52 14.02 -14.72
N ALA A 755 -10.46 13.09 -14.56
CA ALA A 755 -11.59 12.93 -15.49
C ALA A 755 -12.45 14.20 -15.55
N GLY A 756 -12.69 14.87 -14.42
CA GLY A 756 -13.36 16.18 -14.38
C GLY A 756 -12.61 17.26 -15.16
N VAL A 757 -11.29 17.35 -15.03
CA VAL A 757 -10.46 18.28 -15.82
C VAL A 757 -10.61 17.99 -17.31
N LEU A 758 -10.62 16.72 -17.72
CA LEU A 758 -10.87 16.33 -19.11
C LEU A 758 -12.28 16.70 -19.56
N PHE A 759 -13.31 16.48 -18.74
CA PHE A 759 -14.69 16.88 -19.05
C PHE A 759 -14.84 18.39 -19.20
N PHE A 760 -14.11 19.17 -18.40
CA PHE A 760 -14.15 20.63 -18.49
C PHE A 760 -13.44 21.16 -19.74
N THR A 761 -12.25 20.64 -20.04
CA THR A 761 -11.37 21.11 -21.12
C THR A 761 -11.76 20.57 -22.50
N LEU A 762 -12.21 19.31 -22.56
CA LEU A 762 -12.54 18.59 -23.80
C LEU A 762 -14.05 18.33 -23.92
N SER A 763 -14.90 19.18 -23.32
CA SER A 763 -16.36 18.98 -23.29
C SER A 763 -16.97 18.78 -24.68
N ILE A 764 -16.58 19.58 -25.68
CA ILE A 764 -17.10 19.49 -27.05
C ILE A 764 -16.60 18.20 -27.74
N PRO A 765 -15.27 17.94 -27.84
CA PRO A 765 -14.78 16.70 -28.44
C PRO A 765 -15.35 15.42 -27.81
N LEU A 766 -15.54 15.41 -26.49
CA LEU A 766 -16.06 14.23 -25.79
C LEU A 766 -17.53 13.97 -26.11
N VAL A 767 -18.34 15.01 -26.23
CA VAL A 767 -19.76 14.89 -26.61
C VAL A 767 -19.89 14.51 -28.08
N ASP A 768 -19.08 15.12 -28.94
CA ASP A 768 -19.11 14.93 -30.39
C ASP A 768 -18.89 13.46 -30.80
N ILE A 769 -18.08 12.71 -30.03
CA ILE A 769 -17.87 11.26 -30.23
C ILE A 769 -19.19 10.46 -30.17
N PHE A 770 -20.16 10.91 -29.39
CA PHE A 770 -21.42 10.20 -29.16
C PHE A 770 -22.61 10.76 -29.95
N VAL A 771 -22.38 11.78 -30.78
CA VAL A 771 -23.42 12.46 -31.56
C VAL A 771 -23.17 12.24 -33.05
N SER A 772 -24.24 12.06 -33.82
CA SER A 772 -24.16 11.96 -35.27
C SER A 772 -23.83 13.33 -35.88
N ALA A 773 -23.08 13.35 -37.00
CA ALA A 773 -22.52 14.56 -37.60
C ALA A 773 -23.56 15.63 -38.02
N ASP A 774 -24.85 15.30 -38.00
CA ASP A 774 -25.99 16.13 -38.36
C ASP A 774 -26.68 16.82 -37.15
N ARG A 775 -26.24 16.56 -35.91
CA ARG A 775 -26.90 17.04 -34.67
C ARG A 775 -26.01 17.95 -33.80
N THR A 776 -25.46 19.00 -34.41
CA THR A 776 -24.58 19.96 -33.73
C THR A 776 -25.26 20.74 -32.59
N ASP A 777 -26.58 20.96 -32.70
CA ASP A 777 -27.42 21.58 -31.68
C ASP A 777 -27.39 20.85 -30.33
N VAL A 778 -27.33 19.52 -30.36
CA VAL A 778 -27.21 18.69 -29.16
C VAL A 778 -25.82 18.81 -28.55
N VAL A 779 -24.79 18.89 -29.39
CA VAL A 779 -23.40 19.03 -28.92
C VAL A 779 -23.24 20.35 -28.15
N GLU A 780 -23.77 21.43 -28.71
CA GLU A 780 -23.75 22.77 -28.10
C GLU A 780 -24.52 22.82 -26.77
N THR A 781 -25.61 22.04 -26.66
CA THR A 781 -26.42 21.96 -25.42
C THR A 781 -25.83 21.01 -24.38
N ALA A 782 -25.18 19.91 -24.79
CA ALA A 782 -24.63 18.91 -23.87
C ALA A 782 -23.23 19.27 -23.32
N ALA A 783 -22.41 19.99 -24.09
CA ALA A 783 -21.06 20.36 -23.66
C ALA A 783 -21.03 21.24 -22.38
N PRO A 784 -21.93 22.23 -22.19
CA PRO A 784 -22.05 22.96 -20.92
C PRO A 784 -22.36 22.06 -19.73
N LEU A 785 -23.20 21.04 -19.91
CA LEU A 785 -23.57 20.09 -18.85
C LEU A 785 -22.34 19.32 -18.33
N LEU A 786 -21.45 18.91 -19.23
CA LEU A 786 -20.18 18.28 -18.83
C LEU A 786 -19.25 19.23 -18.07
N ARG A 787 -19.26 20.52 -18.40
CA ARG A 787 -18.49 21.52 -17.63
C ARG A 787 -19.07 21.73 -16.24
N ILE A 788 -20.40 21.74 -16.11
CA ILE A 788 -21.08 21.83 -14.81
C ILE A 788 -20.72 20.62 -13.94
N VAL A 789 -20.79 19.40 -14.50
CA VAL A 789 -20.51 18.18 -13.73
C VAL A 789 -19.03 18.01 -13.39
N ALA A 790 -18.12 18.53 -14.22
CA ALA A 790 -16.70 18.59 -13.90
C ALA A 790 -16.43 19.30 -12.57
N LEU A 791 -17.19 20.35 -12.25
CA LEU A 791 -17.11 21.04 -10.96
C LEU A 791 -17.61 20.18 -9.78
N GLY A 792 -18.41 19.15 -10.06
CA GLY A 792 -18.93 18.20 -9.08
C GLY A 792 -18.01 17.01 -8.82
N MET A 793 -17.05 16.74 -9.70
CA MET A 793 -16.15 15.58 -9.61
C MET A 793 -15.39 15.46 -8.27
N PRO A 794 -14.87 16.54 -7.66
CA PRO A 794 -14.30 16.46 -6.31
C PRO A 794 -15.30 16.00 -5.24
N ALA A 795 -16.53 16.51 -5.28
CA ALA A 795 -17.58 16.12 -4.34
C ALA A 795 -18.03 14.67 -4.59
N LEU A 796 -18.11 14.23 -5.85
CA LEU A 796 -18.39 12.83 -6.20
C LEU A 796 -17.32 11.89 -5.65
N ALA A 797 -16.04 12.23 -5.83
CA ALA A 797 -14.92 11.46 -5.32
C ALA A 797 -15.00 11.29 -3.79
N ILE A 798 -15.18 12.40 -3.07
CA ILE A 798 -15.33 12.38 -1.61
C ILE A 798 -16.50 11.51 -1.20
N HIS A 799 -17.65 11.69 -1.86
CA HIS A 799 -18.86 10.92 -1.57
C HIS A 799 -18.62 9.42 -1.73
N MET A 800 -18.11 8.97 -2.89
CA MET A 800 -17.92 7.54 -3.18
C MET A 800 -16.94 6.88 -2.20
N MET A 801 -15.77 7.48 -1.95
CA MET A 801 -14.76 6.82 -1.10
C MET A 801 -15.20 6.76 0.36
N LEU A 802 -15.86 7.80 0.86
CA LEU A 802 -16.35 7.82 2.24
C LEU A 802 -17.57 6.92 2.43
N VAL A 803 -18.48 6.83 1.46
CA VAL A 803 -19.59 5.86 1.50
C VAL A 803 -19.05 4.43 1.52
N GLY A 804 -18.05 4.10 0.69
CA GLY A 804 -17.37 2.81 0.74
C GLY A 804 -16.77 2.52 2.11
N ALA A 805 -16.06 3.50 2.70
CA ALA A 805 -15.51 3.39 4.05
C ALA A 805 -16.58 3.10 5.12
N LEU A 806 -17.70 3.85 5.09
CA LEU A 806 -18.81 3.65 6.02
C LEU A 806 -19.48 2.29 5.82
N ARG A 807 -19.67 1.84 4.58
CA ARG A 807 -20.19 0.49 4.27
C ARG A 807 -19.27 -0.60 4.85
N GLY A 808 -17.95 -0.48 4.66
CA GLY A 808 -16.96 -1.41 5.25
C GLY A 808 -16.93 -1.39 6.78
N ALA A 809 -17.22 -0.23 7.38
CA ALA A 809 -17.37 -0.08 8.81
C ALA A 809 -18.64 -0.74 9.38
N GLY A 810 -19.64 -1.04 8.53
CA GLY A 810 -20.98 -1.49 8.91
C GLY A 810 -21.97 -0.33 9.15
N ASP A 811 -21.60 0.91 8.81
CA ASP A 811 -22.35 2.14 9.06
C ASP A 811 -23.28 2.55 7.91
N THR A 812 -24.13 1.65 7.45
CA THR A 812 -24.89 1.82 6.18
C THR A 812 -26.14 2.70 6.29
N ARG A 813 -26.59 3.03 7.50
CA ARG A 813 -27.79 3.85 7.72
C ARG A 813 -27.58 5.34 7.39
N TRP A 814 -26.41 5.87 7.70
CA TRP A 814 -26.08 7.28 7.43
C TRP A 814 -25.98 7.57 5.93
N PRO A 815 -25.28 6.77 5.10
CA PRO A 815 -25.32 6.91 3.65
C PRO A 815 -26.73 7.01 3.08
N LEU A 816 -27.64 6.09 3.47
CA LEU A 816 -29.05 6.13 3.05
C LEU A 816 -29.73 7.46 3.43
N LEU A 817 -29.57 7.91 4.69
CA LEU A 817 -30.17 9.17 5.13
C LEU A 817 -29.62 10.36 4.33
N PHE A 818 -28.32 10.39 4.06
CA PHE A 818 -27.69 11.46 3.29
C PHE A 818 -28.17 11.45 1.83
N THR A 819 -28.36 10.27 1.23
CA THR A 819 -28.98 10.13 -0.09
C THR A 819 -30.38 10.70 -0.13
N ILE A 820 -31.22 10.37 0.86
CA ILE A 820 -32.59 10.90 0.96
C ILE A 820 -32.57 12.44 1.09
N ILE A 821 -31.73 12.98 1.98
CA ILE A 821 -31.60 14.43 2.18
C ILE A 821 -31.11 15.12 0.90
N GLY A 822 -30.10 14.57 0.23
CA GLY A 822 -29.55 15.13 -0.99
C GLY A 822 -30.57 15.13 -2.14
N TYR A 823 -31.15 13.98 -2.46
CA TYR A 823 -32.06 13.89 -3.60
C TYR A 823 -33.42 14.56 -3.34
N LEU A 824 -34.12 14.20 -2.24
CA LEU A 824 -35.45 14.74 -1.97
C LEU A 824 -35.41 16.15 -1.38
N GLY A 825 -34.41 16.46 -0.56
CA GLY A 825 -34.30 17.76 0.08
C GLY A 825 -33.65 18.83 -0.79
N VAL A 826 -32.80 18.44 -1.76
CA VAL A 826 -32.01 19.38 -2.56
C VAL A 826 -32.22 19.18 -4.05
N ARG A 827 -31.87 18.02 -4.62
CA ARG A 827 -31.84 17.82 -6.09
C ARG A 827 -33.21 18.05 -6.73
N ILE A 828 -34.25 17.35 -6.28
CA ILE A 828 -35.59 17.43 -6.91
C ILE A 828 -36.22 18.83 -6.76
N PRO A 829 -36.25 19.45 -5.56
CA PRO A 829 -36.79 20.80 -5.40
C PRO A 829 -36.02 21.85 -6.22
N LEU A 830 -34.68 21.81 -6.20
CA LEU A 830 -33.86 22.76 -6.96
C LEU A 830 -33.95 22.51 -8.47
N ALA A 831 -34.13 21.26 -8.92
CA ALA A 831 -34.34 20.98 -10.34
C ALA A 831 -35.64 21.61 -10.83
N TYR A 832 -36.73 21.50 -10.05
CA TYR A 832 -37.99 22.17 -10.39
C TYR A 832 -37.84 23.70 -10.39
N LEU A 833 -37.16 24.26 -9.38
CA LEU A 833 -36.95 25.69 -9.25
C LEU A 833 -36.06 26.26 -10.36
N PHE A 834 -34.86 25.70 -10.57
CA PHE A 834 -33.88 26.22 -11.51
C PHE A 834 -34.26 25.91 -12.96
N ALA A 835 -34.67 24.67 -13.25
CA ALA A 835 -34.95 24.26 -14.62
C ALA A 835 -36.28 24.81 -15.15
N GLN A 836 -37.34 24.82 -14.32
CA GLN A 836 -38.67 25.25 -14.74
C GLN A 836 -38.98 26.69 -14.30
N SER A 837 -38.92 26.99 -12.99
CA SER A 837 -39.41 28.27 -12.47
C SER A 837 -38.51 29.47 -12.83
N TRP A 838 -37.19 29.30 -12.82
CA TRP A 838 -36.22 30.33 -13.20
C TRP A 838 -35.86 30.30 -14.69
N GLY A 839 -36.30 29.27 -15.41
CA GLY A 839 -36.10 29.14 -16.85
C GLY A 839 -34.66 28.89 -17.28
N TRP A 840 -33.79 28.34 -16.41
CA TRP A 840 -32.40 28.02 -16.76
C TRP A 840 -32.27 26.72 -17.58
N GLY A 841 -33.40 26.10 -17.94
CA GLY A 841 -33.43 24.91 -18.78
C GLY A 841 -32.65 23.74 -18.18
N VAL A 842 -32.04 22.92 -19.05
CA VAL A 842 -31.31 21.72 -18.62
C VAL A 842 -30.10 22.05 -17.75
N ASP A 843 -29.45 23.19 -17.97
CA ASP A 843 -28.32 23.65 -17.13
C ASP A 843 -28.76 23.83 -15.67
N GLY A 844 -29.94 24.42 -15.45
CA GLY A 844 -30.54 24.57 -14.13
C GLY A 844 -30.72 23.23 -13.39
N ALA A 845 -31.15 22.19 -14.10
CA ALA A 845 -31.27 20.85 -13.53
C ALA A 845 -29.90 20.27 -13.12
N TRP A 846 -28.84 20.53 -13.90
CA TRP A 846 -27.49 20.07 -13.57
C TRP A 846 -26.84 20.87 -12.44
N TYR A 847 -27.14 22.16 -12.30
CA TYR A 847 -26.76 22.92 -11.10
C TYR A 847 -27.46 22.41 -9.83
N ALA A 848 -28.72 21.98 -9.93
CA ALA A 848 -29.42 21.32 -8.83
C ALA A 848 -28.74 19.99 -8.43
N MET A 849 -28.32 19.20 -9.42
CA MET A 849 -27.51 18.00 -9.20
C MET A 849 -26.15 18.32 -8.55
N LEU A 850 -25.47 19.37 -9.00
CA LEU A 850 -24.21 19.82 -8.42
C LEU A 850 -24.38 20.17 -6.93
N ALA A 851 -25.42 20.94 -6.59
CA ALA A 851 -25.73 21.34 -5.23
C ALA A 851 -25.98 20.13 -4.31
N ASP A 852 -26.79 19.17 -4.76
CA ASP A 852 -27.05 17.93 -4.03
C ASP A 852 -25.76 17.16 -3.73
N LEU A 853 -24.88 17.06 -4.71
CA LEU A 853 -23.65 16.30 -4.61
C LEU A 853 -22.71 16.89 -3.54
N TYR A 854 -22.58 18.21 -3.49
CA TYR A 854 -21.83 18.90 -2.45
C TYR A 854 -22.45 18.75 -1.07
N VAL A 855 -23.78 18.78 -0.96
CA VAL A 855 -24.48 18.53 0.31
C VAL A 855 -24.18 17.13 0.81
N ARG A 856 -24.33 16.09 -0.02
CA ARG A 856 -24.03 14.70 0.39
C ARG A 856 -22.56 14.50 0.72
N ALA A 857 -21.65 15.06 -0.08
CA ALA A 857 -20.21 15.01 0.19
C ALA A 857 -19.86 15.66 1.55
N THR A 858 -20.50 16.77 1.89
CA THR A 858 -20.31 17.46 3.17
C THR A 858 -20.84 16.63 4.34
N LEU A 859 -22.05 16.08 4.22
CA LEU A 859 -22.68 15.27 5.27
C LEU A 859 -21.88 13.98 5.56
N VAL A 860 -21.42 13.30 4.50
CA VAL A 860 -20.61 12.09 4.68
C VAL A 860 -19.21 12.40 5.23
N SER A 861 -18.61 13.53 4.83
CA SER A 861 -17.34 14.01 5.39
C SER A 861 -17.47 14.31 6.88
N TYR A 862 -18.55 14.97 7.29
CA TYR A 862 -18.83 15.23 8.70
C TYR A 862 -18.96 13.92 9.50
N ARG A 863 -19.73 12.95 8.98
CA ARG A 863 -19.88 11.64 9.64
C ARG A 863 -18.56 10.88 9.75
N PHE A 864 -17.72 10.98 8.72
CA PHE A 864 -16.40 10.36 8.71
C PHE A 864 -15.44 11.00 9.72
N LEU A 865 -15.38 12.34 9.77
CA LEU A 865 -14.51 13.11 10.67
C LEU A 865 -14.92 12.97 12.14
N HIS A 866 -16.22 12.83 12.43
CA HIS A 866 -16.71 12.51 13.77
C HIS A 866 -16.15 11.17 14.31
N GLY A 867 -15.70 10.25 13.44
CA GLY A 867 -15.02 9.02 13.83
C GLY A 867 -15.90 7.95 14.48
N GLY A 868 -17.21 8.17 14.58
CA GLY A 868 -18.16 7.22 15.19
C GLY A 868 -18.21 5.87 14.47
N TRP A 869 -17.92 5.85 13.17
CA TRP A 869 -17.83 4.65 12.36
C TRP A 869 -16.73 3.67 12.80
N LYS A 870 -15.66 4.15 13.47
CA LYS A 870 -14.54 3.31 13.93
C LYS A 870 -14.92 2.37 15.07
N ARG A 871 -16.00 2.69 15.81
CA ARG A 871 -16.43 1.98 17.04
C ARG A 871 -17.66 1.10 16.83
N ILE A 872 -18.12 0.94 15.59
CA ILE A 872 -19.33 0.16 15.30
C ILE A 872 -19.05 -1.32 15.47
N VAL A 873 -19.90 -1.99 16.25
CA VAL A 873 -19.87 -3.43 16.48
C VAL A 873 -20.83 -4.11 15.51
N VAL A 874 -20.28 -5.00 14.68
CA VAL A 874 -20.93 -5.54 13.49
C VAL A 874 -21.62 -6.88 13.71
#